data_AF-A0A093RCX8-F1
#
_entry.id   AF-A0A093RCX8-F1
#
_cell.length_a   1.000
_cell.length_b   1.000
_cell.length_c   1.000
_cell.angle_alpha   90.00
_cell.angle_beta   90.00
_cell.angle_gamma   90.00
#
_symmetry.space_group_name_H-M   'P 1'
#
loop_
_entity.id
_entity.type
_entity.pdbx_description
1 polymer ?
#
loop_
_entity_poly.entity_id
_entity_poly.type
_entity_poly.pdbx_seq_one_letter_code
_entity_poly.pdbx_strand_id
1 'polypeptide(L)'
;MTGSNDVIGNLLADIQQPTAFGQRVGAAHGEQRDSGELSQQYPASLVCAAWSWLLYKYSGEEQVCAAFVTPDLPDNVRPLIAHFQQRDRLVSEWIAEVGASCDPLPESAILADETLHALFSSVLIVGEIVSLPVAVQKVVQKVALIVEVQNDRLILTAPDGQLDNRQLQCIARHLTRLLDGLMAQRWERLAQIRLSSLVAPLPNRALTSALHDELLARLTQAARQDRVAIRFQERVISYRELLQRVALIQGMLATQGITAGQRVGLHLSRQPDTVAALLACLFSQVTFVPLEPDFPGERLQAIQQEAALAAVLQDGYTGGSLTFGCPLLNLCDLPHAERAPSASVQLAQTGGPETAAYMMFTSGSTGKPKGVVIGQRALQTFIHASVERLALTDNANWLLITTLAFDISMLEVFAPLWVGGVLHLTTHEEYKDPQAVAAYLQDRQEINVLQATPAFWRMMFKAGWQGKSDLVALCGGEALDLRLAQRLVSRCKTLWNCYGPTEATIWSQMAQIDGAVLENQHTVALGNTLAGYQHLVIDDDRHPLAEGMVGELCILGDALSSGYWQRDDLTQDRFIQQEESGQRMYRTGDKVRLLGDDRYQYLGRFDDQVKLRGFRIELGEIEAQLKRIEQVQDAAVKLQGEGDDAVLVGYVEYKPDSEMTKLALRKQLHQFLPAYMVPGRIVTLDKLPKTGSGKVDRKRLTDV
;
A
#
# COMPACT_ATOMS: atom_id res chain seq x y z
N MET A 1 7.78 -42.60 34.66
CA MET A 1 7.52 -43.71 33.74
C MET A 1 7.54 -43.12 32.33
N THR A 2 8.69 -42.92 31.69
CA THR A 2 9.43 -43.87 30.82
C THR A 2 8.60 -44.43 29.65
N GLY A 3 8.93 -43.99 28.43
CA GLY A 3 8.50 -44.53 27.13
C GLY A 3 7.72 -43.52 26.29
N SER A 4 8.05 -43.15 25.04
CA SER A 4 9.13 -43.57 24.13
C SER A 4 9.30 -42.50 23.03
N ASN A 5 10.55 -42.17 22.73
CA ASN A 5 11.01 -41.32 21.64
C ASN A 5 10.89 -42.05 20.28
N ASP A 6 9.72 -42.07 19.63
CA ASP A 6 9.58 -42.78 18.32
C ASP A 6 8.78 -42.04 17.24
N VAL A 7 8.45 -40.75 17.40
CA VAL A 7 7.65 -40.02 16.38
C VAL A 7 8.50 -39.06 15.51
N ILE A 8 9.75 -38.78 15.89
CA ILE A 8 10.65 -37.88 15.13
C ILE A 8 11.45 -38.66 14.05
N GLY A 9 11.62 -39.98 14.21
CA GLY A 9 12.36 -40.82 13.26
C GLY A 9 11.65 -41.12 11.93
N ASN A 10 10.31 -40.96 11.88
CA ASN A 10 9.54 -41.35 10.70
C ASN A 10 9.28 -40.23 9.67
N LEU A 11 9.60 -38.96 9.96
CA LEU A 11 9.48 -37.87 8.99
C LEU A 11 10.69 -37.72 8.06
N LEU A 12 11.86 -38.26 8.44
CA LEU A 12 13.06 -38.30 7.59
C LEU A 12 13.07 -39.50 6.62
N ALA A 13 12.36 -40.59 6.95
CA ALA A 13 12.27 -41.78 6.11
C ALA A 13 11.38 -41.57 4.87
N ASP A 14 10.35 -40.71 4.97
CA ASP A 14 9.50 -40.32 3.84
C ASP A 14 10.19 -39.34 2.86
N ILE A 15 11.34 -38.76 3.23
CA ILE A 15 12.12 -37.82 2.40
C ILE A 15 13.04 -38.57 1.41
N GLN A 16 13.29 -39.87 1.61
CA GLN A 16 14.13 -40.70 0.74
C GLN A 16 13.37 -41.68 -0.15
N GLN A 17 12.06 -41.81 0.01
CA GLN A 17 11.24 -42.73 -0.79
C GLN A 17 10.54 -41.97 -1.92
N PRO A 18 10.61 -42.43 -3.19
CA PRO A 18 9.83 -41.86 -4.27
C PRO A 18 8.36 -41.85 -3.85
N THR A 19 7.70 -40.69 -3.87
CA THR A 19 6.26 -40.61 -3.67
C THR A 19 5.57 -41.59 -4.62
N ALA A 20 4.42 -42.14 -4.22
CA ALA A 20 3.63 -43.15 -4.95
C ALA A 20 3.23 -42.78 -6.39
N PHE A 21 3.70 -41.62 -6.89
CA PHE A 21 3.68 -41.18 -8.27
C PHE A 21 4.80 -41.83 -9.11
N GLY A 22 6.02 -41.97 -8.58
CA GLY A 22 7.16 -42.58 -9.29
C GLY A 22 6.99 -44.08 -9.54
N GLN A 23 6.35 -44.81 -8.61
CA GLN A 23 6.07 -46.23 -8.76
C GLN A 23 4.98 -46.54 -9.81
N ARG A 24 4.05 -45.61 -10.07
CA ARG A 24 3.01 -45.81 -11.09
C ARG A 24 3.53 -45.61 -12.52
N VAL A 25 4.59 -44.83 -12.69
CA VAL A 25 5.24 -44.63 -14.00
C VAL A 25 6.21 -45.77 -14.33
N GLY A 26 6.92 -46.30 -13.32
CA GLY A 26 7.82 -47.45 -13.50
C GLY A 26 7.12 -48.78 -13.81
N ALA A 27 5.83 -48.92 -13.50
CA ALA A 27 5.06 -50.13 -13.81
C ALA A 27 4.49 -50.18 -15.24
N ALA A 28 4.52 -49.07 -15.98
CA ALA A 28 3.96 -48.99 -17.34
C ALA A 28 4.99 -49.22 -18.46
N HIS A 29 6.28 -48.99 -18.21
CA HIS A 29 7.35 -49.15 -19.20
C HIS A 29 8.55 -49.84 -18.56
N GLY A 30 8.47 -51.17 -18.49
CA GLY A 30 9.59 -52.00 -18.05
C GLY A 30 10.71 -52.00 -19.08
N GLU A 31 11.65 -51.07 -18.94
CA GLU A 31 12.97 -51.14 -19.58
C GLU A 31 13.94 -50.26 -18.78
N GLN A 32 14.99 -50.87 -18.22
CA GLN A 32 16.13 -50.16 -17.66
C GLN A 32 16.85 -49.45 -18.81
N ARG A 33 16.79 -48.11 -18.84
CA ARG A 33 17.66 -47.30 -19.71
C ARG A 33 18.93 -46.90 -18.96
N ASP A 34 20.05 -47.02 -19.66
CA ASP A 34 21.40 -46.66 -19.18
C ASP A 34 21.45 -45.20 -18.70
N SER A 35 22.09 -44.99 -17.55
CA SER A 35 22.25 -43.68 -16.89
C SER A 35 23.24 -42.74 -17.59
N GLY A 36 23.66 -43.06 -18.82
CA GLY A 36 24.63 -42.29 -19.61
C GLY A 36 24.03 -41.25 -20.56
N GLU A 37 22.75 -41.37 -20.93
CA GLU A 37 22.15 -40.54 -21.99
C GLU A 37 21.39 -39.30 -21.50
N LEU A 38 21.05 -39.20 -20.22
CA LEU A 38 20.18 -38.12 -19.71
C LEU A 38 20.91 -36.80 -19.40
N SER A 39 22.25 -36.78 -19.37
CA SER A 39 23.04 -35.55 -19.22
C SER A 39 22.87 -34.56 -20.40
N GLN A 40 22.21 -34.98 -21.47
CA GLN A 40 21.97 -34.19 -22.70
C GLN A 40 20.65 -33.42 -22.71
N GLN A 41 19.86 -33.47 -21.65
CA GLN A 41 18.46 -33.06 -21.75
C GLN A 41 18.15 -31.59 -21.41
N TYR A 42 19.06 -30.87 -20.76
CA TYR A 42 19.02 -29.41 -20.69
C TYR A 42 20.43 -28.83 -20.82
N PRO A 43 20.72 -28.00 -21.83
CA PRO A 43 22.00 -27.30 -21.90
C PRO A 43 22.21 -26.46 -20.64
N ALA A 44 23.41 -26.43 -20.07
CA ALA A 44 23.73 -25.61 -18.89
C ALA A 44 23.34 -24.13 -19.11
N SER A 45 23.41 -23.66 -20.36
CA SER A 45 22.94 -22.35 -20.80
C SER A 45 21.46 -22.09 -20.51
N LEU A 46 20.58 -23.08 -20.72
CA LEU A 46 19.14 -22.95 -20.47
C LEU A 46 18.84 -22.83 -18.98
N VAL A 47 19.45 -23.69 -18.16
CA VAL A 47 19.30 -23.66 -16.70
C VAL A 47 19.81 -22.34 -16.14
N CYS A 48 20.97 -21.88 -16.61
CA CYS A 48 21.53 -20.60 -16.20
C CYS A 48 20.65 -19.42 -16.63
N ALA A 49 20.10 -19.45 -17.84
CA ALA A 49 19.19 -18.42 -18.33
C ALA A 49 17.92 -18.38 -17.46
N ALA A 50 17.23 -19.52 -17.31
CA ALA A 50 16.03 -19.64 -16.48
C ALA A 50 16.27 -19.17 -15.04
N TRP A 51 17.39 -19.56 -14.44
CA TRP A 51 17.77 -19.15 -13.10
C TRP A 51 18.02 -17.65 -12.98
N SER A 52 18.73 -17.06 -13.94
CA SER A 52 19.00 -15.62 -13.97
C SER A 52 17.71 -14.80 -14.06
N TRP A 53 16.74 -15.25 -14.86
CA TRP A 53 15.44 -14.60 -14.97
C TRP A 53 14.63 -14.71 -13.67
N LEU A 54 14.65 -15.88 -13.01
CA LEU A 54 14.00 -16.03 -11.71
C LEU A 54 14.63 -15.15 -10.64
N LEU A 55 15.96 -15.09 -10.56
CA LEU A 55 16.66 -14.22 -9.62
C LEU A 55 16.28 -12.76 -9.81
N TYR A 56 16.18 -12.30 -11.06
CA TYR A 56 15.69 -10.96 -11.37
C TYR A 56 14.29 -10.72 -10.80
N LYS A 57 13.35 -11.63 -11.06
CA LYS A 57 11.97 -11.51 -10.57
C LYS A 57 11.84 -11.63 -9.04
N TYR A 58 12.69 -12.41 -8.36
CA TYR A 58 12.64 -12.58 -6.90
C TYR A 58 13.38 -11.51 -6.10
N SER A 59 14.41 -10.90 -6.69
CA SER A 59 15.14 -9.78 -6.09
C SER A 59 14.42 -8.46 -6.29
N GLY A 60 13.81 -8.26 -7.47
CA GLY A 60 13.31 -6.95 -7.89
C GLY A 60 14.43 -5.93 -8.06
N GLU A 61 15.67 -6.39 -8.29
CA GLU A 61 16.84 -5.55 -8.57
C GLU A 61 17.10 -5.54 -10.08
N GLU A 62 17.56 -4.40 -10.61
CA GLU A 62 17.88 -4.26 -12.04
C GLU A 62 19.12 -5.08 -12.46
N GLN A 63 19.95 -5.45 -11.48
CA GLN A 63 21.16 -6.24 -11.68
C GLN A 63 21.17 -7.40 -10.69
N VAL A 64 21.28 -8.60 -11.21
CA VAL A 64 21.53 -9.81 -10.45
C VAL A 64 22.85 -10.43 -10.91
N CYS A 65 23.66 -10.85 -9.95
CA CYS A 65 24.89 -11.58 -10.22
C CYS A 65 24.63 -13.07 -10.01
N ALA A 66 24.68 -13.86 -11.08
CA ALA A 66 24.76 -15.31 -10.99
C ALA A 66 26.20 -15.77 -11.25
N ALA A 67 26.59 -16.90 -10.68
CA ALA A 67 27.92 -17.46 -10.82
C ALA A 67 27.80 -18.95 -11.14
N PHE A 68 28.58 -19.43 -12.10
CA PHE A 68 28.69 -20.85 -12.43
C PHE A 68 29.97 -21.44 -11.83
N VAL A 69 29.87 -22.66 -11.29
CA VAL A 69 31.01 -23.39 -10.74
C VAL A 69 30.96 -24.81 -11.30
N THR A 70 32.01 -25.23 -12.02
CA THR A 70 32.23 -26.64 -12.37
C THR A 70 33.35 -27.21 -11.51
N PRO A 71 33.42 -28.55 -11.36
CA PRO A 71 34.57 -29.20 -10.73
C PRO A 71 35.92 -28.83 -11.38
N ASP A 72 35.90 -28.49 -12.68
CA ASP A 72 37.09 -28.24 -13.50
C ASP A 72 37.48 -26.76 -13.62
N LEU A 73 36.78 -25.83 -12.94
CA LEU A 73 37.08 -24.39 -12.92
C LEU A 73 37.37 -23.94 -11.47
N PRO A 74 38.60 -24.09 -10.96
CA PRO A 74 38.89 -23.82 -9.55
C PRO A 74 39.04 -22.34 -9.21
N ASP A 75 39.38 -21.48 -10.18
CA ASP A 75 39.99 -20.17 -9.85
C ASP A 75 39.26 -18.92 -10.39
N ASN A 76 38.17 -19.05 -11.16
CA ASN A 76 37.49 -17.87 -11.75
C ASN A 76 35.97 -18.00 -11.76
N VAL A 77 35.31 -17.61 -10.66
CA VAL A 77 33.87 -17.31 -10.67
C VAL A 77 33.62 -16.14 -11.63
N ARG A 78 32.97 -16.40 -12.77
CA ARG A 78 32.54 -15.35 -13.69
C ARG A 78 31.14 -14.87 -13.30
N PRO A 79 30.95 -13.59 -12.91
CA PRO A 79 29.62 -13.06 -12.68
C PRO A 79 28.90 -12.94 -14.02
N LEU A 80 27.77 -13.63 -14.14
CA LEU A 80 26.78 -13.35 -15.17
C LEU A 80 25.91 -12.20 -14.67
N ILE A 81 26.07 -11.02 -15.29
CA ILE A 81 25.23 -9.85 -15.03
C ILE A 81 24.16 -9.82 -16.13
N ALA A 82 23.01 -10.41 -15.84
CA ALA A 82 21.88 -10.36 -16.77
C ALA A 82 21.22 -8.97 -16.68
N HIS A 83 21.22 -8.24 -17.81
CA HIS A 83 20.54 -6.95 -17.93
C HIS A 83 19.17 -7.18 -18.57
N PHE A 84 18.10 -7.19 -17.78
CA PHE A 84 16.74 -7.43 -18.28
C PHE A 84 16.09 -6.19 -18.94
N GLN A 85 16.87 -5.15 -19.26
CA GLN A 85 16.38 -3.96 -19.96
C GLN A 85 16.14 -4.19 -21.47
N GLN A 86 16.59 -5.32 -22.04
CA GLN A 86 16.40 -5.68 -23.45
C GLN A 86 15.09 -6.46 -23.67
N ARG A 87 13.95 -5.83 -23.37
CA ARG A 87 12.63 -6.49 -23.32
C ARG A 87 12.21 -7.17 -24.63
N ASP A 88 12.53 -6.52 -25.75
CA ASP A 88 12.20 -7.00 -27.09
C ASP A 88 13.14 -8.11 -27.59
N ARG A 89 14.18 -8.46 -26.83
CA ARG A 89 15.15 -9.46 -27.24
C ARG A 89 14.50 -10.85 -27.39
N LEU A 90 14.94 -11.58 -28.40
CA LEU A 90 14.49 -12.96 -28.61
C LEU A 90 15.00 -13.85 -27.46
N VAL A 91 14.12 -14.72 -26.96
CA VAL A 91 14.46 -15.69 -25.91
C VAL A 91 15.61 -16.59 -26.35
N SER A 92 15.62 -16.99 -27.63
CA SER A 92 16.68 -17.82 -28.23
C SER A 92 18.06 -17.12 -28.22
N GLU A 93 18.11 -15.84 -28.59
CA GLU A 93 19.35 -15.04 -28.57
C GLU A 93 19.87 -14.84 -27.15
N TRP A 94 18.97 -14.69 -26.18
CA TRP A 94 19.33 -14.56 -24.78
C TRP A 94 19.91 -15.86 -24.21
N ILE A 95 19.27 -17.00 -24.46
CA ILE A 95 19.81 -18.32 -24.06
C ILE A 95 21.17 -18.56 -24.70
N ALA A 96 21.36 -18.20 -25.97
CA ALA A 96 22.63 -18.36 -26.67
C ALA A 96 23.76 -17.49 -26.06
N GLU A 97 23.49 -16.24 -25.67
CA GLU A 97 24.48 -15.38 -25.00
C GLU A 97 24.88 -15.92 -23.63
N VAL A 98 23.88 -16.35 -22.84
CA VAL A 98 24.15 -16.98 -21.54
C VAL A 98 25.00 -18.24 -21.76
N GLY A 99 24.69 -19.05 -22.77
CA GLY A 99 25.50 -20.22 -23.14
C GLY A 99 26.92 -19.89 -23.54
N ALA A 100 27.14 -18.87 -24.38
CA ALA A 100 28.47 -18.41 -24.76
C ALA A 100 29.30 -17.92 -23.55
N SER A 101 28.63 -17.51 -22.47
CA SER A 101 29.27 -17.10 -21.21
C SER A 101 29.56 -18.29 -20.28
N CYS A 102 28.84 -19.41 -20.46
CA CYS A 102 28.94 -20.63 -19.67
C CYS A 102 29.91 -21.68 -20.25
N ASP A 103 30.05 -21.75 -21.58
CA ASP A 103 30.88 -22.77 -22.25
C ASP A 103 32.31 -22.29 -22.56
N PRO A 104 33.35 -23.10 -22.29
CA PRO A 104 34.58 -23.06 -23.05
C PRO A 104 34.37 -23.88 -24.35
N LEU A 105 34.12 -23.21 -25.48
CA LEU A 105 33.89 -23.82 -26.81
C LEU A 105 34.95 -24.90 -27.19
N PRO A 106 34.62 -25.89 -28.06
CA PRO A 106 33.93 -25.68 -29.35
C PRO A 106 32.79 -26.65 -29.78
N GLU A 107 31.80 -26.00 -30.42
CA GLU A 107 30.90 -26.36 -31.54
C GLU A 107 30.12 -27.70 -31.66
N SER A 108 28.87 -27.50 -32.10
CA SER A 108 27.97 -28.37 -32.87
C SER A 108 27.01 -29.30 -32.09
N ALA A 109 25.79 -28.79 -31.85
CA ALA A 109 24.54 -29.52 -32.09
C ALA A 109 23.35 -28.56 -31.92
N ILE A 110 22.94 -27.91 -33.01
CA ILE A 110 21.61 -27.30 -33.08
C ILE A 110 20.63 -28.43 -33.40
N LEU A 111 19.84 -28.77 -32.37
CA LEU A 111 18.46 -29.26 -32.39
C LEU A 111 17.95 -29.89 -33.71
N ALA A 112 17.98 -31.21 -33.74
CA ALA A 112 16.95 -32.02 -34.39
C ALA A 112 16.74 -33.25 -33.50
N ASP A 113 15.58 -33.38 -32.86
CA ASP A 113 14.65 -34.49 -33.13
C ASP A 113 13.54 -34.55 -32.06
N GLU A 114 12.40 -35.09 -32.47
CA GLU A 114 11.15 -35.27 -31.75
C GLU A 114 11.31 -36.29 -30.60
N THR A 115 11.66 -35.85 -29.39
CA THR A 115 11.33 -36.58 -28.15
C THR A 115 11.41 -35.67 -26.92
N LEU A 116 10.53 -34.67 -26.87
CA LEU A 116 10.40 -33.78 -25.71
C LEU A 116 9.19 -34.13 -24.86
N HIS A 117 9.27 -35.26 -24.14
CA HIS A 117 8.41 -35.47 -22.98
C HIS A 117 9.14 -36.24 -21.87
N ALA A 118 8.94 -35.74 -20.65
CA ALA A 118 9.36 -36.21 -19.34
C ALA A 118 10.80 -35.87 -18.92
N LEU A 119 10.96 -34.76 -18.22
CA LEU A 119 12.25 -34.33 -17.69
C LEU A 119 12.14 -33.49 -16.41
N PHE A 120 12.00 -34.24 -15.32
CA PHE A 120 12.48 -34.05 -13.96
C PHE A 120 11.52 -34.91 -13.14
N SER A 121 11.82 -36.20 -12.97
CA SER A 121 10.98 -37.08 -12.14
C SER A 121 10.97 -36.63 -10.67
N SER A 122 11.87 -35.72 -10.28
CA SER A 122 11.88 -35.06 -8.98
C SER A 122 12.79 -33.83 -8.96
N VAL A 123 12.27 -32.67 -8.54
CA VAL A 123 13.11 -31.59 -7.99
C VAL A 123 13.38 -31.95 -6.54
N LEU A 124 14.65 -32.05 -6.16
CA LEU A 124 15.03 -32.40 -4.79
C LEU A 124 15.40 -31.13 -4.03
N ILE A 125 14.74 -30.91 -2.90
CA ILE A 125 14.98 -29.76 -2.04
C ILE A 125 15.88 -30.24 -0.91
N VAL A 126 17.12 -29.73 -0.85
CA VAL A 126 18.10 -30.17 0.15
C VAL A 126 18.43 -28.99 1.06
N GLY A 127 18.01 -29.10 2.32
CA GLY A 127 18.09 -28.05 3.33
C GLY A 127 19.35 -28.02 4.19
N GLU A 128 20.47 -28.62 3.77
CA GLU A 128 21.72 -28.60 4.57
C GLU A 128 22.98 -28.39 3.73
N ILE A 129 23.94 -27.63 4.28
CA ILE A 129 25.20 -27.15 3.65
C ILE A 129 26.26 -28.27 3.49
N VAL A 130 26.05 -29.43 4.12
CA VAL A 130 27.12 -30.39 4.47
C VAL A 130 27.78 -31.06 3.25
N SER A 131 27.20 -30.97 2.05
CA SER A 131 27.69 -31.63 0.83
C SER A 131 28.34 -30.70 -0.22
N LEU A 132 28.53 -29.41 0.05
CA LEU A 132 29.01 -28.47 -0.98
C LEU A 132 30.51 -28.60 -1.27
N PRO A 133 30.95 -28.42 -2.53
CA PRO A 133 32.37 -28.36 -2.89
C PRO A 133 33.13 -27.24 -2.15
N VAL A 134 34.41 -27.47 -1.81
CA VAL A 134 35.25 -26.54 -1.04
C VAL A 134 35.34 -25.13 -1.67
N ALA A 135 35.29 -25.01 -2.99
CA ALA A 135 35.26 -23.73 -3.68
C ALA A 135 33.97 -22.94 -3.41
N VAL A 136 32.83 -23.63 -3.35
CA VAL A 136 31.50 -23.03 -3.07
C VAL A 136 31.39 -22.63 -1.60
N GLN A 137 31.94 -23.44 -0.69
CA GLN A 137 32.01 -23.12 0.75
C GLN A 137 32.71 -21.78 1.03
N LYS A 138 33.68 -21.36 0.21
CA LYS A 138 34.39 -20.08 0.36
C LYS A 138 33.54 -18.84 0.02
N VAL A 139 32.44 -19.02 -0.73
CA VAL A 139 31.55 -17.92 -1.18
C VAL A 139 30.14 -18.01 -0.58
N VAL A 140 29.79 -19.13 0.06
CA VAL A 140 28.47 -19.42 0.67
C VAL A 140 27.90 -18.30 1.54
N GLN A 141 28.74 -17.58 2.29
CA GLN A 141 28.28 -16.46 3.15
C GLN A 141 27.66 -15.28 2.37
N LYS A 142 27.79 -15.26 1.04
CA LYS A 142 27.24 -14.24 0.14
C LYS A 142 26.28 -14.81 -0.91
N VAL A 143 25.86 -16.08 -0.76
CA VAL A 143 25.02 -16.79 -1.73
C VAL A 143 23.67 -17.11 -1.08
N ALA A 144 22.58 -16.63 -1.68
CA ALA A 144 21.23 -16.85 -1.16
C ALA A 144 20.62 -18.21 -1.55
N LEU A 145 21.01 -18.77 -2.69
CA LEU A 145 20.56 -20.09 -3.16
C LEU A 145 21.58 -20.71 -4.11
N ILE A 146 21.80 -22.00 -3.96
CA ILE A 146 22.64 -22.85 -4.81
C ILE A 146 21.72 -23.78 -5.60
N VAL A 147 21.94 -23.86 -6.91
CA VAL A 147 21.22 -24.75 -7.82
C VAL A 147 22.25 -25.69 -8.45
N GLU A 148 22.16 -26.97 -8.13
CA GLU A 148 23.02 -28.01 -8.70
C GLU A 148 22.21 -28.88 -9.66
N VAL A 149 22.82 -29.24 -10.79
CA VAL A 149 22.30 -30.26 -11.70
C VAL A 149 23.05 -31.55 -11.38
N GLN A 150 22.37 -32.54 -10.81
CA GLN A 150 22.95 -33.85 -10.51
C GLN A 150 22.06 -34.96 -11.07
N ASN A 151 22.60 -35.78 -11.96
CA ASN A 151 21.85 -36.81 -12.69
C ASN A 151 20.60 -36.18 -13.36
N ASP A 152 19.41 -36.74 -13.11
CA ASP A 152 18.11 -36.28 -13.62
C ASP A 152 17.37 -35.34 -12.65
N ARG A 153 18.08 -34.65 -11.75
CA ARG A 153 17.48 -33.81 -10.69
C ARG A 153 18.14 -32.44 -10.61
N LEU A 154 17.28 -31.44 -10.36
CA LEU A 154 17.71 -30.14 -9.85
C LEU A 154 17.70 -30.19 -8.32
N ILE A 155 18.85 -29.90 -7.73
CA ILE A 155 19.03 -29.80 -6.28
C ILE A 155 19.09 -28.31 -5.92
N LEU A 156 18.14 -27.87 -5.10
CA LEU A 156 18.10 -26.50 -4.58
C LEU A 156 18.54 -26.51 -3.11
N THR A 157 19.57 -25.73 -2.80
CA THR A 157 20.13 -25.61 -1.45
C THR A 157 20.25 -24.14 -1.05
N ALA A 158 19.56 -23.74 0.02
CA ALA A 158 19.68 -22.41 0.60
C ALA A 158 20.65 -22.45 1.80
N PRO A 159 21.78 -21.73 1.74
CA PRO A 159 22.65 -21.56 2.90
C PRO A 159 21.95 -20.73 3.98
N ASP A 160 22.14 -21.09 5.24
CA ASP A 160 21.82 -20.27 6.43
C ASP A 160 20.33 -20.07 6.78
N GLY A 161 19.42 -20.98 6.40
CA GLY A 161 18.01 -20.91 6.83
C GLY A 161 17.28 -19.63 6.37
N GLN A 162 17.87 -18.91 5.41
CA GLN A 162 17.33 -17.65 4.87
C GLN A 162 16.05 -17.86 4.04
N LEU A 163 15.88 -19.09 3.53
CA LEU A 163 14.67 -19.53 2.84
C LEU A 163 14.08 -20.73 3.57
N ASP A 164 12.78 -20.68 3.84
CA ASP A 164 12.06 -21.82 4.39
C ASP A 164 11.72 -22.86 3.31
N ASN A 165 11.28 -24.04 3.74
CA ASN A 165 10.91 -25.12 2.83
C ASN A 165 9.78 -24.75 1.86
N ARG A 166 8.83 -23.90 2.27
CA ARG A 166 7.73 -23.45 1.40
C ARG A 166 8.27 -22.55 0.28
N GLN A 167 9.17 -21.64 0.61
CA GLN A 167 9.83 -20.75 -0.35
C GLN A 167 10.66 -21.55 -1.34
N LEU A 168 11.46 -22.52 -0.86
CA LEU A 168 12.22 -23.43 -1.72
C LEU A 168 11.32 -24.25 -2.66
N GLN A 169 10.22 -24.80 -2.15
CA GLN A 169 9.22 -25.50 -2.96
C GLN A 169 8.59 -24.58 -4.01
N CYS A 170 8.34 -23.32 -3.65
CA CYS A 170 7.78 -22.34 -4.57
C CYS A 170 8.75 -22.02 -5.72
N ILE A 171 10.01 -21.73 -5.39
CA ILE A 171 11.09 -21.46 -6.36
C ILE A 171 11.27 -22.68 -7.27
N ALA A 172 11.31 -23.89 -6.72
CA ALA A 172 11.40 -25.14 -7.47
C ALA A 172 10.28 -25.26 -8.51
N ARG A 173 9.02 -25.06 -8.11
CA ARG A 173 7.87 -25.10 -9.05
C ARG A 173 7.98 -24.05 -10.15
N HIS A 174 8.45 -22.85 -9.83
CA HIS A 174 8.64 -21.78 -10.80
C HIS A 174 9.76 -22.09 -11.78
N LEU A 175 10.89 -22.63 -11.31
CA LEU A 175 11.99 -23.07 -12.16
C LEU A 175 11.56 -24.18 -13.13
N THR A 176 10.85 -25.20 -12.65
CA THR A 176 10.32 -26.25 -13.52
C THR A 176 9.39 -25.69 -14.59
N ARG A 177 8.42 -24.84 -14.22
CA ARG A 177 7.48 -24.24 -15.18
C ARG A 177 8.19 -23.36 -16.22
N LEU A 178 9.22 -22.63 -15.80
CA LEU A 178 10.01 -21.79 -16.69
C LEU A 178 10.79 -22.64 -17.69
N LEU A 179 11.48 -23.68 -17.22
CA LEU A 179 12.22 -24.61 -18.08
C LEU A 179 11.31 -25.30 -19.10
N ASP A 180 10.16 -25.81 -18.66
CA ASP A 180 9.15 -26.41 -19.54
C ASP A 180 8.68 -25.42 -20.62
N GLY A 181 8.45 -24.16 -20.23
CA GLY A 181 8.00 -23.11 -21.15
C GLY A 181 9.06 -22.69 -22.16
N LEU A 182 10.32 -22.58 -21.73
CA LEU A 182 11.44 -22.25 -22.61
C LEU A 182 11.73 -23.38 -23.62
N MET A 183 11.70 -24.64 -23.17
CA MET A 183 11.87 -25.80 -24.06
C MET A 183 10.78 -25.91 -25.10
N ALA A 184 9.53 -25.71 -24.68
CA ALA A 184 8.37 -25.71 -25.58
C ALA A 184 8.28 -24.43 -26.44
N GLN A 185 9.27 -23.53 -26.37
CA GLN A 185 9.32 -22.26 -27.09
C GLN A 185 8.02 -21.45 -26.95
N ARG A 186 7.43 -21.45 -25.75
CA ARG A 186 6.14 -20.77 -25.49
C ARG A 186 6.23 -19.26 -25.65
N TRP A 187 7.44 -18.71 -25.58
CA TRP A 187 7.72 -17.28 -25.61
C TRP A 187 8.80 -17.00 -26.66
N GLU A 188 8.50 -16.08 -27.56
CA GLU A 188 9.43 -15.60 -28.58
C GLU A 188 10.37 -14.53 -28.01
N ARG A 189 9.83 -13.63 -27.16
CA ARG A 189 10.55 -12.49 -26.58
C ARG A 189 10.57 -12.53 -25.07
N LEU A 190 11.61 -11.95 -24.46
CA LEU A 190 11.78 -11.91 -23.01
C LEU A 190 10.58 -11.26 -22.28
N ALA A 191 10.01 -10.21 -22.87
CA ALA A 191 8.81 -9.53 -22.35
C ALA A 191 7.59 -10.44 -22.19
N GLN A 192 7.54 -11.56 -22.92
CA GLN A 192 6.37 -12.46 -22.92
C GLN A 192 6.44 -13.53 -21.81
N ILE A 193 7.61 -13.74 -21.20
CA ILE A 193 7.81 -14.78 -20.19
C ILE A 193 6.96 -14.48 -18.96
N ARG A 194 6.10 -15.42 -18.59
CA ARG A 194 5.15 -15.29 -17.46
C ARG A 194 4.92 -16.62 -16.76
N LEU A 195 4.88 -16.61 -15.42
CA LEU A 195 4.64 -17.80 -14.58
C LEU A 195 3.30 -17.78 -13.83
N SER A 196 2.63 -16.62 -13.81
CA SER A 196 1.31 -16.48 -13.22
C SER A 196 0.24 -17.19 -14.06
N SER A 197 -0.88 -17.53 -13.40
CA SER A 197 -2.11 -17.87 -14.11
C SER A 197 -2.78 -16.61 -14.66
N LEU A 198 -3.75 -16.80 -15.55
CA LEU A 198 -4.66 -15.74 -15.99
C LEU A 198 -5.38 -15.11 -14.79
N VAL A 199 -5.58 -13.81 -14.85
CA VAL A 199 -6.33 -13.03 -13.87
C VAL A 199 -7.82 -13.25 -14.12
N ALA A 200 -8.46 -13.94 -13.18
CA ALA A 200 -9.92 -14.02 -13.18
C ALA A 200 -10.51 -12.63 -12.85
N PRO A 201 -11.53 -12.18 -13.60
CA PRO A 201 -12.19 -10.91 -13.31
C PRO A 201 -12.89 -10.98 -11.95
N LEU A 202 -12.84 -9.88 -11.21
CA LEU A 202 -13.68 -9.70 -10.03
C LEU A 202 -15.16 -9.81 -10.41
N PRO A 203 -15.97 -10.58 -9.66
CA PRO A 203 -17.40 -10.63 -9.89
C PRO A 203 -18.00 -9.24 -9.63
N ASN A 204 -18.86 -8.79 -10.54
CA ASN A 204 -19.58 -7.53 -10.36
C ASN A 204 -20.53 -7.66 -9.17
N ARG A 205 -20.26 -6.93 -8.08
CA ARG A 205 -21.08 -6.99 -6.87
C ARG A 205 -22.18 -5.94 -6.99
N ALA A 206 -23.35 -6.35 -7.47
CA ALA A 206 -24.51 -5.46 -7.52
C ALA A 206 -24.92 -5.06 -6.09
N LEU A 207 -24.68 -3.81 -5.71
CA LEU A 207 -25.23 -3.23 -4.49
C LEU A 207 -26.73 -3.06 -4.66
N THR A 208 -27.51 -3.45 -3.65
CA THR A 208 -28.97 -3.47 -3.70
C THR A 208 -29.62 -2.10 -3.51
N SER A 209 -28.88 -1.14 -2.93
CA SER A 209 -29.32 0.24 -2.72
C SER A 209 -28.14 1.21 -2.82
N ALA A 210 -28.40 2.47 -3.16
CA ALA A 210 -27.36 3.50 -3.16
C ALA A 210 -26.92 3.88 -1.74
N LEU A 211 -25.70 4.39 -1.60
CA LEU A 211 -25.08 4.74 -0.32
C LEU A 211 -25.98 5.62 0.56
N HIS A 212 -26.48 6.72 -0.01
CA HIS A 212 -27.32 7.68 0.70
C HIS A 212 -28.67 7.10 1.18
N ASP A 213 -29.30 6.18 0.43
CA ASP A 213 -30.53 5.50 0.82
C ASP A 213 -30.28 4.58 2.02
N GLU A 214 -29.26 3.72 1.89
CA GLU A 214 -28.92 2.73 2.91
C GLU A 214 -28.48 3.41 4.21
N LEU A 215 -27.63 4.43 4.10
CA LEU A 215 -27.16 5.19 5.25
C LEU A 215 -28.33 5.90 5.94
N LEU A 216 -29.19 6.62 5.20
CA LEU A 216 -30.34 7.30 5.80
C LEU A 216 -31.29 6.33 6.50
N ALA A 217 -31.53 5.15 5.92
CA ALA A 217 -32.36 4.11 6.54
C ALA A 217 -31.77 3.64 7.88
N ARG A 218 -30.45 3.39 7.93
CA ARG A 218 -29.72 3.00 9.15
C ARG A 218 -29.76 4.10 10.21
N LEU A 219 -29.46 5.35 9.84
CA LEU A 219 -29.51 6.48 10.78
C LEU A 219 -30.94 6.71 11.33
N THR A 220 -31.95 6.56 10.48
CA THR A 220 -33.36 6.71 10.88
C THR A 220 -33.79 5.59 11.84
N GLN A 221 -33.33 4.36 11.63
CA GLN A 221 -33.56 3.26 12.56
C GLN A 221 -32.94 3.55 13.94
N ALA A 222 -31.71 4.02 13.99
CA ALA A 222 -31.05 4.42 15.23
C ALA A 222 -31.77 5.60 15.93
N ALA A 223 -32.28 6.57 15.16
CA ALA A 223 -33.07 7.70 15.67
C ALA A 223 -34.43 7.28 16.26
N ARG A 224 -35.05 6.21 15.74
CA ARG A 224 -36.29 5.62 16.30
C ARG A 224 -36.05 4.89 17.62
N GLN A 225 -34.81 4.48 17.87
CA GLN A 225 -34.38 3.82 19.11
C GLN A 225 -33.80 4.82 20.13
N ASP A 226 -33.92 6.13 19.88
CA ASP A 226 -33.38 7.21 20.73
C ASP A 226 -31.88 7.03 21.06
N ARG A 227 -31.11 6.48 20.12
CA ARG A 227 -29.66 6.23 20.31
C ARG A 227 -28.85 7.53 20.26
N VAL A 228 -27.74 7.51 20.99
CA VAL A 228 -26.69 8.52 20.90
C VAL A 228 -25.90 8.31 19.62
N ALA A 229 -25.65 9.37 18.86
CA ALA A 229 -24.80 9.36 17.68
C ALA A 229 -23.41 9.92 17.97
N ILE A 230 -23.33 11.03 18.71
CA ILE A 230 -22.08 11.75 18.96
C ILE A 230 -21.94 12.11 20.43
N ARG A 231 -20.73 11.92 20.97
CA ARG A 231 -20.30 12.51 22.25
C ARG A 231 -19.17 13.50 21.99
N PHE A 232 -19.32 14.72 22.51
CA PHE A 232 -18.31 15.76 22.37
C PHE A 232 -18.29 16.63 23.63
N GLN A 233 -17.19 16.58 24.39
CA GLN A 233 -17.10 17.19 25.72
C GLN A 233 -18.29 16.70 26.59
N GLU A 234 -19.05 17.63 27.20
CA GLU A 234 -20.26 17.32 27.98
C GLU A 234 -21.53 17.17 27.11
N ARG A 235 -21.43 17.41 25.81
CA ARG A 235 -22.58 17.35 24.89
C ARG A 235 -22.80 15.91 24.41
N VAL A 236 -24.06 15.52 24.40
CA VAL A 236 -24.55 14.25 23.87
C VAL A 236 -25.54 14.56 22.78
N ILE A 237 -25.27 14.11 21.55
CA ILE A 237 -26.13 14.36 20.39
C ILE A 237 -26.72 13.02 19.95
N SER A 238 -28.04 12.94 19.96
CA SER A 238 -28.80 11.80 19.44
C SER A 238 -28.77 11.73 17.92
N TYR A 239 -29.07 10.55 17.36
CA TYR A 239 -29.28 10.41 15.91
C TYR A 239 -30.41 11.32 15.38
N ARG A 240 -31.43 11.59 16.21
CA ARG A 240 -32.53 12.50 15.85
C ARG A 240 -32.03 13.94 15.68
N GLU A 241 -31.28 14.44 16.65
CA GLU A 241 -30.72 15.79 16.61
C GLU A 241 -29.69 15.94 15.48
N LEU A 242 -28.89 14.90 15.23
CA LEU A 242 -27.96 14.86 14.10
C LEU A 242 -28.72 14.99 12.76
N LEU A 243 -29.75 14.18 12.53
CA LEU A 243 -30.55 14.23 11.30
C LEU A 243 -31.29 15.58 11.13
N GLN A 244 -31.76 16.19 12.22
CA GLN A 244 -32.33 17.54 12.16
C GLN A 244 -31.28 18.57 11.73
N ARG A 245 -30.07 18.50 12.30
CA ARG A 245 -28.97 19.41 11.92
C ARG A 245 -28.56 19.23 10.46
N VAL A 246 -28.51 17.99 9.98
CA VAL A 246 -28.30 17.65 8.56
C VAL A 246 -29.33 18.35 7.68
N ALA A 247 -30.63 18.24 8.00
CA ALA A 247 -31.70 18.84 7.21
C ALA A 247 -31.59 20.38 7.13
N LEU A 248 -31.17 21.04 8.21
CA LEU A 248 -30.94 22.50 8.22
C LEU A 248 -29.79 22.90 7.29
N ILE A 249 -28.69 22.13 7.31
CA ILE A 249 -27.53 22.38 6.43
C ILE A 249 -27.93 22.14 4.97
N GLN A 250 -28.72 21.11 4.67
CA GLN A 250 -29.27 20.90 3.32
C GLN A 250 -30.12 22.09 2.85
N GLY A 251 -30.96 22.66 3.71
CA GLY A 251 -31.73 23.85 3.41
C GLY A 251 -30.86 25.08 3.11
N MET A 252 -29.76 25.27 3.84
CA MET A 252 -28.76 26.31 3.56
C MET A 252 -28.10 26.12 2.20
N LEU A 253 -27.64 24.89 1.88
CA LEU A 253 -27.06 24.57 0.59
C LEU A 253 -28.05 24.82 -0.55
N ALA A 254 -29.31 24.39 -0.40
CA ALA A 254 -30.36 24.56 -1.39
C ALA A 254 -30.72 26.03 -1.62
N THR A 255 -30.77 26.85 -0.56
CA THR A 255 -31.04 28.29 -0.66
C THR A 255 -29.96 29.02 -1.46
N GLN A 256 -28.74 28.48 -1.47
CA GLN A 256 -27.60 28.99 -2.25
C GLN A 256 -27.54 28.39 -3.66
N GLY A 257 -28.54 27.59 -4.06
CA GLY A 257 -28.59 26.95 -5.37
C GLY A 257 -27.56 25.83 -5.55
N ILE A 258 -27.04 25.27 -4.46
CA ILE A 258 -26.05 24.19 -4.52
C ILE A 258 -26.76 22.86 -4.79
N THR A 259 -26.35 22.16 -5.85
CA THR A 259 -26.99 20.93 -6.34
C THR A 259 -26.02 19.75 -6.44
N ALA A 260 -26.56 18.55 -6.65
CA ALA A 260 -25.78 17.33 -6.88
C ALA A 260 -24.67 17.51 -7.94
N GLY A 261 -23.50 16.92 -7.68
CA GLY A 261 -22.32 17.00 -8.55
C GLY A 261 -21.48 18.28 -8.39
N GLN A 262 -21.95 19.29 -7.64
CA GLN A 262 -21.11 20.43 -7.23
C GLN A 262 -20.23 20.06 -6.02
N ARG A 263 -19.22 20.90 -5.74
CA ARG A 263 -18.27 20.70 -4.66
C ARG A 263 -18.37 21.79 -3.61
N VAL A 264 -18.35 21.42 -2.34
CA VAL A 264 -18.40 22.34 -1.21
C VAL A 264 -17.20 22.11 -0.30
N GLY A 265 -16.47 23.18 -0.01
CA GLY A 265 -15.38 23.14 0.95
C GLY A 265 -15.89 23.08 2.38
N LEU A 266 -15.27 22.28 3.23
CA LEU A 266 -15.58 22.20 4.66
C LEU A 266 -14.41 22.77 5.46
N HIS A 267 -14.51 24.04 5.83
CA HIS A 267 -13.55 24.72 6.69
C HIS A 267 -14.11 24.83 8.11
N LEU A 268 -14.21 23.68 8.77
CA LEU A 268 -14.92 23.51 10.03
C LEU A 268 -13.96 23.01 11.12
N SER A 269 -14.17 23.48 12.34
CA SER A 269 -13.55 22.93 13.54
C SER A 269 -14.11 21.55 13.84
N ARG A 270 -13.47 20.77 14.72
CA ARG A 270 -14.03 19.48 15.16
C ARG A 270 -15.21 19.69 16.11
N GLN A 271 -16.40 19.67 15.53
CA GLN A 271 -17.68 19.87 16.22
C GLN A 271 -18.71 18.86 15.69
N PRO A 272 -19.81 18.59 16.42
CA PRO A 272 -20.90 17.76 15.91
C PRO A 272 -21.47 18.25 14.56
N ASP A 273 -21.46 19.56 14.33
CA ASP A 273 -21.89 20.18 13.08
C ASP A 273 -21.07 19.75 11.88
N THR A 274 -19.81 19.38 12.07
CA THR A 274 -18.92 18.90 11.00
C THR A 274 -19.38 17.55 10.48
N VAL A 275 -19.82 16.67 11.38
CA VAL A 275 -20.43 15.38 11.00
C VAL A 275 -21.77 15.60 10.28
N ALA A 276 -22.57 16.55 10.76
CA ALA A 276 -23.82 16.92 10.10
C ALA A 276 -23.57 17.50 8.68
N ALA A 277 -22.52 18.30 8.49
CA ALA A 277 -22.16 18.88 7.19
C ALA A 277 -21.71 17.81 6.18
N LEU A 278 -20.91 16.82 6.63
CA LEU A 278 -20.51 15.67 5.81
C LEU A 278 -21.74 14.90 5.31
N LEU A 279 -22.65 14.57 6.22
CA LEU A 279 -23.90 13.86 5.90
C LEU A 279 -24.82 14.69 4.99
N ALA A 280 -24.95 15.99 5.23
CA ALA A 280 -25.76 16.88 4.40
C ALA A 280 -25.24 16.92 2.96
N CYS A 281 -23.91 17.02 2.77
CA CYS A 281 -23.30 16.94 1.45
C CYS A 281 -23.58 15.58 0.79
N LEU A 282 -23.36 14.48 1.52
CA LEU A 282 -23.56 13.12 1.01
C LEU A 282 -25.00 12.86 0.56
N PHE A 283 -26.00 13.23 1.38
CA PHE A 283 -27.42 13.05 1.06
C PHE A 283 -27.89 13.97 -0.07
N SER A 284 -27.29 15.16 -0.19
CA SER A 284 -27.50 16.08 -1.31
C SER A 284 -26.69 15.71 -2.56
N GLN A 285 -25.91 14.63 -2.54
CA GLN A 285 -24.98 14.24 -3.61
C GLN A 285 -24.02 15.37 -4.03
N VAL A 286 -23.67 16.23 -3.07
CA VAL A 286 -22.65 17.27 -3.19
C VAL A 286 -21.33 16.69 -2.71
N THR A 287 -20.27 16.89 -3.49
CA THR A 287 -18.94 16.42 -3.14
C THR A 287 -18.34 17.34 -2.08
N PHE A 288 -18.09 16.84 -0.88
CA PHE A 288 -17.40 17.66 0.12
C PHE A 288 -15.88 17.62 -0.09
N VAL A 289 -15.21 18.72 0.23
CA VAL A 289 -13.75 18.88 0.16
C VAL A 289 -13.26 19.41 1.51
N PRO A 290 -12.60 18.59 2.33
CA PRO A 290 -12.07 19.03 3.62
C PRO A 290 -11.02 20.14 3.44
N LEU A 291 -11.19 21.25 4.16
CA LEU A 291 -10.28 22.40 4.18
C LEU A 291 -9.70 22.55 5.60
N GLU A 292 -8.63 21.80 5.88
CA GLU A 292 -8.02 21.73 7.21
C GLU A 292 -7.65 23.12 7.75
N PRO A 293 -8.18 23.52 8.92
CA PRO A 293 -7.97 24.86 9.46
C PRO A 293 -6.50 25.27 9.68
N ASP A 294 -5.62 24.30 9.94
CA ASP A 294 -4.19 24.56 10.14
C ASP A 294 -3.39 24.75 8.84
N PHE A 295 -4.00 24.51 7.68
CA PHE A 295 -3.30 24.68 6.41
C PHE A 295 -3.10 26.18 6.11
N PRO A 296 -1.95 26.56 5.52
CA PRO A 296 -1.73 27.95 5.14
C PRO A 296 -2.83 28.48 4.21
N GLY A 297 -3.22 29.75 4.37
CA GLY A 297 -4.30 30.36 3.60
C GLY A 297 -4.11 30.25 2.08
N GLU A 298 -2.88 30.43 1.58
CA GLU A 298 -2.58 30.25 0.15
C GLU A 298 -2.83 28.81 -0.32
N ARG A 299 -2.53 27.80 0.51
CA ARG A 299 -2.82 26.40 0.19
C ARG A 299 -4.32 26.15 0.15
N LEU A 300 -5.07 26.70 1.11
CA LEU A 300 -6.53 26.59 1.15
C LEU A 300 -7.17 27.25 -0.08
N GLN A 301 -6.66 28.41 -0.50
CA GLN A 301 -7.08 29.08 -1.73
C GLN A 301 -6.73 28.28 -2.98
N ALA A 302 -5.54 27.69 -3.04
CA ALA A 302 -5.14 26.81 -4.16
C ALA A 302 -6.05 25.58 -4.26
N ILE A 303 -6.38 24.93 -3.14
CA ILE A 303 -7.34 23.82 -3.09
C ILE A 303 -8.72 24.29 -3.54
N GLN A 304 -9.19 25.46 -3.08
CA GLN A 304 -10.48 26.01 -3.47
C GLN A 304 -10.59 26.24 -4.98
N GLN A 305 -9.53 26.80 -5.58
CA GLN A 305 -9.46 27.06 -7.02
C GLN A 305 -9.40 25.76 -7.81
N GLU A 306 -8.50 24.84 -7.46
CA GLU A 306 -8.33 23.55 -8.15
C GLU A 306 -9.61 22.71 -8.07
N ALA A 307 -10.26 22.67 -6.91
CA ALA A 307 -11.51 21.95 -6.72
C ALA A 307 -12.72 22.64 -7.36
N ALA A 308 -12.60 23.88 -7.85
CA ALA A 308 -13.72 24.67 -8.35
C ALA A 308 -14.94 24.64 -7.41
N LEU A 309 -14.71 25.01 -6.14
CA LEU A 309 -15.74 24.96 -5.09
C LEU A 309 -16.88 25.94 -5.37
N ALA A 310 -18.11 25.47 -5.22
CA ALA A 310 -19.31 26.29 -5.34
C ALA A 310 -19.53 27.17 -4.10
N ALA A 311 -19.12 26.70 -2.92
CA ALA A 311 -19.15 27.43 -1.66
C ALA A 311 -18.19 26.79 -0.64
N VAL A 312 -17.98 27.47 0.48
CA VAL A 312 -17.29 26.93 1.66
C VAL A 312 -18.21 27.05 2.88
N LEU A 313 -18.46 25.92 3.55
CA LEU A 313 -19.07 25.89 4.88
C LEU A 313 -18.00 26.23 5.94
N GLN A 314 -18.33 27.13 6.85
CA GLN A 314 -17.51 27.52 7.99
C GLN A 314 -18.33 27.56 9.28
N ASP A 315 -17.69 27.58 10.44
CA ASP A 315 -18.36 27.57 11.75
C ASP A 315 -18.01 28.77 12.64
N GLY A 316 -17.31 29.77 12.09
CA GLY A 316 -16.92 30.99 12.81
C GLY A 316 -15.90 30.79 13.94
N TYR A 317 -15.51 29.55 14.26
CA TYR A 317 -14.48 29.22 15.25
C TYR A 317 -13.11 29.04 14.59
N THR A 318 -13.08 28.65 13.32
CA THR A 318 -11.87 28.61 12.50
C THR A 318 -11.35 30.04 12.30
N GLY A 319 -10.28 30.38 13.00
CA GLY A 319 -9.76 31.75 13.06
C GLY A 319 -9.18 32.24 11.72
N GLY A 320 -9.36 33.53 11.44
CA GLY A 320 -8.66 34.23 10.36
C GLY A 320 -9.59 34.85 9.31
N SER A 321 -9.18 35.97 8.73
CA SER A 321 -9.83 36.58 7.57
C SER A 321 -9.42 35.84 6.28
N LEU A 322 -9.76 34.56 6.18
CA LEU A 322 -9.53 33.81 4.94
C LEU A 322 -10.59 34.21 3.92
N THR A 323 -10.15 34.80 2.81
CA THR A 323 -11.00 35.12 1.68
C THR A 323 -10.93 33.98 0.67
N PHE A 324 -12.05 33.33 0.41
CA PHE A 324 -12.20 32.39 -0.69
C PHE A 324 -12.84 33.09 -1.90
N GLY A 325 -12.54 32.60 -3.11
CA GLY A 325 -13.14 33.11 -4.34
C GLY A 325 -14.59 32.67 -4.57
N CYS A 326 -15.29 32.18 -3.54
CA CYS A 326 -16.65 31.65 -3.60
C CYS A 326 -17.43 32.00 -2.31
N PRO A 327 -18.77 31.87 -2.29
CA PRO A 327 -19.60 32.16 -1.13
C PRO A 327 -19.16 31.40 0.14
N LEU A 328 -19.14 32.13 1.27
CA LEU A 328 -18.95 31.57 2.60
C LEU A 328 -20.30 31.40 3.29
N LEU A 329 -20.57 30.19 3.78
CA LEU A 329 -21.82 29.83 4.43
C LEU A 329 -21.52 29.47 5.89
N ASN A 330 -22.03 30.27 6.82
CA ASN A 330 -21.71 30.12 8.23
C ASN A 330 -22.75 29.23 8.93
N LEU A 331 -22.32 28.10 9.48
CA LEU A 331 -23.17 27.18 10.20
C LEU A 331 -23.76 27.79 11.49
N CYS A 332 -23.12 28.84 12.04
CA CYS A 332 -23.66 29.59 13.19
C CYS A 332 -24.93 30.38 12.85
N ASP A 333 -25.20 30.65 11.58
CA ASP A 333 -26.41 31.38 11.15
C ASP A 333 -27.66 30.47 11.20
N LEU A 334 -27.46 29.15 11.29
CA LEU A 334 -28.54 28.19 11.41
C LEU A 334 -29.00 28.06 12.87
N PRO A 335 -30.32 27.94 13.13
CA PRO A 335 -30.81 27.68 14.47
C PRO A 335 -30.26 26.36 15.02
N HIS A 336 -30.10 26.30 16.34
CA HIS A 336 -29.83 25.03 17.02
C HIS A 336 -30.99 24.04 16.79
N ALA A 337 -30.68 22.75 16.67
CA ALA A 337 -31.65 21.71 16.33
C ALA A 337 -32.89 21.73 17.26
N GLU A 338 -32.69 21.95 18.56
CA GLU A 338 -33.75 22.05 19.59
C GLU A 338 -34.76 23.19 19.34
N ARG A 339 -34.36 24.24 18.60
CA ARG A 339 -35.15 25.46 18.37
C ARG A 339 -35.65 25.59 16.93
N ALA A 340 -35.29 24.65 16.07
CA ALA A 340 -35.66 24.67 14.66
C ALA A 340 -37.06 24.08 14.44
N PRO A 341 -37.82 24.54 13.42
CA PRO A 341 -38.96 23.80 12.92
C PRO A 341 -38.55 22.37 12.54
N SER A 342 -39.45 21.40 12.71
CA SER A 342 -39.18 20.01 12.33
C SER A 342 -38.78 19.95 10.85
N ALA A 343 -37.49 19.69 10.58
CA ALA A 343 -36.92 19.55 9.25
C ALA A 343 -36.54 18.09 9.03
N SER A 344 -36.83 17.57 7.83
CA SER A 344 -36.50 16.20 7.44
C SER A 344 -35.39 16.21 6.39
N VAL A 345 -34.48 15.24 6.53
CA VAL A 345 -33.43 15.00 5.53
C VAL A 345 -34.07 14.67 4.19
N GLN A 346 -33.57 15.31 3.13
CA GLN A 346 -34.02 15.09 1.76
C GLN A 346 -32.90 14.40 0.98
N LEU A 347 -33.22 13.27 0.34
CA LEU A 347 -32.29 12.62 -0.57
C LEU A 347 -32.35 13.29 -1.94
N ALA A 348 -31.18 13.60 -2.51
CA ALA A 348 -31.09 14.12 -3.86
C ALA A 348 -31.71 13.14 -4.87
N GLN A 349 -32.65 13.65 -5.65
CA GLN A 349 -33.34 12.90 -6.72
C GLN A 349 -32.52 12.82 -8.01
N THR A 350 -31.44 13.61 -8.10
CA THR A 350 -30.53 13.68 -9.24
C THR A 350 -29.12 13.23 -8.82
N GLY A 351 -28.44 12.53 -9.72
CA GLY A 351 -27.16 11.86 -9.48
C GLY A 351 -27.29 10.34 -9.32
N GLY A 352 -26.16 9.63 -9.29
CA GLY A 352 -26.14 8.17 -9.24
C GLY A 352 -25.03 7.61 -8.36
N PRO A 353 -24.84 6.28 -8.34
CA PRO A 353 -23.83 5.62 -7.51
C PRO A 353 -22.38 6.07 -7.81
N GLU A 354 -22.13 6.59 -9.01
CA GLU A 354 -20.81 7.13 -9.41
C GLU A 354 -20.62 8.60 -9.04
N THR A 355 -21.63 9.29 -8.51
CA THR A 355 -21.46 10.68 -8.05
C THR A 355 -20.39 10.73 -6.96
N ALA A 356 -19.50 11.71 -7.03
CA ALA A 356 -18.43 11.88 -6.06
C ALA A 356 -19.00 12.21 -4.67
N ALA A 357 -18.66 11.38 -3.68
CA ALA A 357 -18.95 11.59 -2.27
C ALA A 357 -18.02 12.66 -1.68
N TYR A 358 -16.71 12.53 -1.94
CA TYR A 358 -15.70 13.48 -1.48
C TYR A 358 -14.52 13.57 -2.41
N MET A 359 -13.76 14.67 -2.26
CA MET A 359 -12.49 14.86 -2.92
C MET A 359 -11.40 15.07 -1.86
N MET A 360 -10.39 14.21 -1.86
CA MET A 360 -9.26 14.32 -0.94
C MET A 360 -8.04 14.87 -1.66
N PHE A 361 -7.49 15.97 -1.15
CA PHE A 361 -6.30 16.57 -1.73
C PHE A 361 -5.05 15.93 -1.17
N THR A 362 -4.22 15.40 -2.07
CA THR A 362 -2.91 14.84 -1.74
C THR A 362 -1.80 15.72 -2.32
N SER A 363 -0.58 15.51 -1.84
CA SER A 363 0.59 16.19 -2.40
C SER A 363 0.80 15.77 -3.87
N GLY A 364 1.25 16.70 -4.70
CA GLY A 364 1.42 16.49 -6.14
C GLY A 364 2.86 16.72 -6.59
N SER A 365 3.40 15.79 -7.38
CA SER A 365 4.79 15.84 -7.87
C SER A 365 5.14 17.09 -8.67
N THR A 366 4.14 17.78 -9.23
CA THR A 366 4.28 19.03 -9.99
C THR A 366 4.26 20.30 -9.12
N GLY A 367 4.15 20.16 -7.80
CA GLY A 367 4.07 21.29 -6.87
C GLY A 367 2.66 21.80 -6.58
N LYS A 368 1.64 21.29 -7.29
CA LYS A 368 0.22 21.60 -7.05
C LYS A 368 -0.49 20.43 -6.36
N PRO A 369 -1.34 20.67 -5.34
CA PRO A 369 -2.19 19.65 -4.75
C PRO A 369 -3.06 18.96 -5.80
N LYS A 370 -3.21 17.63 -5.71
CA LYS A 370 -4.05 16.83 -6.63
C LYS A 370 -5.27 16.28 -5.88
N GLY A 371 -6.47 16.53 -6.42
CA GLY A 371 -7.72 16.07 -5.84
C GLY A 371 -8.09 14.67 -6.30
N VAL A 372 -8.06 13.69 -5.39
CA VAL A 372 -8.55 12.32 -5.66
C VAL A 372 -10.06 12.27 -5.46
N VAL A 373 -10.79 11.81 -6.46
CA VAL A 373 -12.26 11.83 -6.49
C VAL A 373 -12.84 10.48 -6.07
N ILE A 374 -13.49 10.41 -4.92
CA ILE A 374 -14.07 9.17 -4.38
C ILE A 374 -15.58 9.16 -4.61
N GLY A 375 -16.05 8.17 -5.37
CA GLY A 375 -17.47 7.95 -5.66
C GLY A 375 -18.27 7.41 -4.47
N GLN A 376 -19.59 7.63 -4.47
CA GLN A 376 -20.51 7.09 -3.47
C GLN A 376 -20.45 5.55 -3.42
N ARG A 377 -20.44 4.88 -4.57
CA ARG A 377 -20.28 3.41 -4.64
C ARG A 377 -18.96 2.95 -4.05
N ALA A 378 -17.86 3.67 -4.32
CA ALA A 378 -16.56 3.30 -3.81
C ALA A 378 -16.52 3.39 -2.27
N LEU A 379 -17.05 4.48 -1.71
CA LEU A 379 -17.20 4.65 -0.26
C LEU A 379 -18.13 3.58 0.34
N GLN A 380 -19.25 3.27 -0.30
CA GLN A 380 -20.19 2.24 0.17
C GLN A 380 -19.55 0.85 0.21
N THR A 381 -18.89 0.45 -0.87
CA THR A 381 -18.17 -0.83 -0.97
C THR A 381 -17.12 -0.94 0.14
N PHE A 382 -16.35 0.13 0.38
CA PHE A 382 -15.35 0.17 1.43
C PHE A 382 -15.95 0.05 2.85
N ILE A 383 -17.01 0.82 3.15
CA ILE A 383 -17.63 0.79 4.49
C ILE A 383 -18.24 -0.57 4.79
N HIS A 384 -18.97 -1.17 3.83
CA HIS A 384 -19.49 -2.53 3.96
C HIS A 384 -18.38 -3.53 4.26
N ALA A 385 -17.32 -3.54 3.44
CA ALA A 385 -16.22 -4.48 3.62
C ALA A 385 -15.49 -4.30 4.96
N SER A 386 -15.32 -3.05 5.40
CA SER A 386 -14.64 -2.74 6.66
C SER A 386 -15.47 -3.11 7.90
N VAL A 387 -16.77 -2.80 7.88
CA VAL A 387 -17.70 -3.15 8.97
C VAL A 387 -17.80 -4.67 9.13
N GLU A 388 -17.89 -5.40 8.02
CA GLU A 388 -17.89 -6.87 8.02
C GLU A 388 -16.56 -7.43 8.55
N ARG A 389 -15.43 -6.93 8.02
CA ARG A 389 -14.08 -7.39 8.39
C ARG A 389 -13.78 -7.20 9.87
N LEU A 390 -14.19 -6.07 10.44
CA LEU A 390 -13.98 -5.72 11.84
C LEU A 390 -15.08 -6.27 12.77
N ALA A 391 -16.09 -6.94 12.20
CA ALA A 391 -17.28 -7.43 12.91
C ALA A 391 -17.93 -6.35 13.79
N LEU A 392 -18.04 -5.12 13.27
CA LEU A 392 -18.60 -4.01 14.03
C LEU A 392 -20.10 -4.19 14.23
N THR A 393 -20.56 -3.88 15.44
CA THR A 393 -21.98 -3.81 15.77
C THR A 393 -22.32 -2.41 16.27
N ASP A 394 -23.60 -2.22 16.56
CA ASP A 394 -24.16 -1.03 17.19
C ASP A 394 -23.57 -0.66 18.57
N ASN A 395 -22.70 -1.51 19.14
CA ASN A 395 -21.90 -1.25 20.34
C ASN A 395 -20.54 -0.57 20.04
N ALA A 396 -20.24 -0.27 18.76
CA ALA A 396 -19.02 0.44 18.39
C ALA A 396 -19.03 1.87 18.95
N ASN A 397 -18.09 2.16 19.84
CA ASN A 397 -17.82 3.49 20.39
C ASN A 397 -16.44 3.91 19.88
N TRP A 398 -16.42 4.73 18.85
CA TRP A 398 -15.22 5.05 18.08
C TRP A 398 -14.70 6.44 18.45
N LEU A 399 -13.40 6.57 18.74
CA LEU A 399 -12.77 7.87 18.96
C LEU A 399 -12.17 8.44 17.67
N LEU A 400 -12.69 9.58 17.20
CA LEU A 400 -12.14 10.31 16.06
C LEU A 400 -10.91 11.10 16.49
N ILE A 401 -9.73 10.68 16.00
CA ILE A 401 -8.48 11.42 16.21
C ILE A 401 -7.86 11.90 14.89
N THR A 402 -8.24 11.34 13.75
CA THR A 402 -7.65 11.70 12.46
C THR A 402 -8.24 13.00 11.89
N THR A 403 -7.39 13.88 11.34
CA THR A 403 -7.82 15.06 10.57
C THR A 403 -8.75 14.66 9.43
N LEU A 404 -9.77 15.49 9.18
CA LEU A 404 -10.71 15.27 8.08
C LEU A 404 -10.08 15.46 6.70
N ALA A 405 -8.91 16.12 6.61
CA ALA A 405 -8.11 16.20 5.40
C ALA A 405 -7.24 14.95 5.15
N PHE A 406 -7.45 13.89 5.95
CA PHE A 406 -6.90 12.57 5.68
C PHE A 406 -8.06 11.57 5.59
N ASP A 407 -8.08 10.79 4.50
CA ASP A 407 -9.18 9.89 4.13
C ASP A 407 -9.53 8.84 5.18
N ILE A 408 -8.56 8.39 5.97
CA ILE A 408 -8.78 7.38 7.02
C ILE A 408 -9.80 7.85 8.08
N SER A 409 -9.98 9.16 8.24
CA SER A 409 -11.02 9.75 9.09
C SER A 409 -12.44 9.40 8.63
N MET A 410 -12.64 9.12 7.35
CA MET A 410 -13.94 8.73 6.81
C MET A 410 -14.37 7.36 7.35
N LEU A 411 -13.44 6.43 7.61
CA LEU A 411 -13.77 5.19 8.32
C LEU A 411 -14.20 5.51 9.77
N GLU A 412 -13.46 6.36 10.45
CA GLU A 412 -13.73 6.75 11.85
C GLU A 412 -15.12 7.40 12.00
N VAL A 413 -15.54 8.19 11.00
CA VAL A 413 -16.87 8.84 11.00
C VAL A 413 -17.96 7.87 10.55
N PHE A 414 -17.82 7.22 9.40
CA PHE A 414 -18.95 6.48 8.80
C PHE A 414 -19.15 5.10 9.40
N ALA A 415 -18.10 4.38 9.84
CA ALA A 415 -18.25 3.04 10.40
C ALA A 415 -19.15 2.99 11.65
N PRO A 416 -18.96 3.82 12.71
CA PRO A 416 -19.87 3.80 13.86
C PRO A 416 -21.28 4.25 13.46
N LEU A 417 -21.42 5.26 12.59
CA LEU A 417 -22.73 5.74 12.14
C LEU A 417 -23.50 4.67 11.34
N TRP A 418 -22.79 3.88 10.55
CA TRP A 418 -23.32 2.78 9.73
C TRP A 418 -23.98 1.67 10.56
N VAL A 419 -23.40 1.38 11.72
CA VAL A 419 -23.87 0.30 12.60
C VAL A 419 -24.80 0.79 13.71
N GLY A 420 -25.04 2.10 13.84
CA GLY A 420 -25.84 2.66 14.94
C GLY A 420 -25.05 2.88 16.23
N GLY A 421 -23.72 2.91 16.16
CA GLY A 421 -22.80 3.14 17.27
C GLY A 421 -22.66 4.62 17.67
N VAL A 422 -21.60 4.93 18.41
CA VAL A 422 -21.32 6.27 18.93
C VAL A 422 -19.97 6.77 18.42
N LEU A 423 -19.96 7.97 17.87
CA LEU A 423 -18.75 8.69 17.49
C LEU A 423 -18.34 9.64 18.62
N HIS A 424 -17.16 9.46 19.19
CA HIS A 424 -16.56 10.38 20.14
C HIS A 424 -15.67 11.37 19.39
N LEU A 425 -15.94 12.66 19.60
CA LEU A 425 -15.15 13.74 19.01
C LEU A 425 -14.17 14.30 20.04
N THR A 426 -12.96 14.58 19.58
CA THR A 426 -11.95 15.37 20.28
C THR A 426 -11.94 16.79 19.72
N THR A 427 -11.59 17.77 20.54
CA THR A 427 -11.28 19.12 20.07
C THR A 427 -10.03 19.12 19.19
N HIS A 428 -9.81 20.24 18.49
CA HIS A 428 -8.66 20.43 17.61
C HIS A 428 -7.30 20.33 18.33
N GLU A 429 -7.24 20.77 19.58
CA GLU A 429 -6.01 20.70 20.39
C GLU A 429 -5.81 19.29 20.98
N GLU A 430 -6.88 18.66 21.45
CA GLU A 430 -6.80 17.34 22.09
C GLU A 430 -6.28 16.25 21.14
N TYR A 431 -6.74 16.20 19.88
CA TYR A 431 -6.33 15.09 19.00
C TYR A 431 -4.84 15.14 18.61
N LYS A 432 -4.22 16.32 18.68
CA LYS A 432 -2.80 16.52 18.40
C LYS A 432 -1.92 16.19 19.60
N ASP A 433 -2.50 16.16 20.79
CA ASP A 433 -1.82 15.84 22.03
C ASP A 433 -2.08 14.38 22.44
N PRO A 434 -1.08 13.49 22.31
CA PRO A 434 -1.21 12.10 22.71
C PRO A 434 -1.52 11.92 24.20
N GLN A 435 -1.10 12.86 25.07
CA GLN A 435 -1.46 12.82 26.50
C GLN A 435 -2.96 13.07 26.68
N ALA A 436 -3.50 14.08 26.00
CA ALA A 436 -4.93 14.35 26.01
C ALA A 436 -5.75 13.19 25.44
N VAL A 437 -5.32 12.57 24.34
CA VAL A 437 -6.00 11.38 23.79
C VAL A 437 -5.94 10.20 24.74
N ALA A 438 -4.79 9.94 25.38
CA ALA A 438 -4.66 8.87 26.36
C ALA A 438 -5.55 9.10 27.59
N ALA A 439 -5.63 10.33 28.09
CA ALA A 439 -6.54 10.71 29.17
C ALA A 439 -8.01 10.53 28.74
N TYR A 440 -8.38 10.97 27.54
CA TYR A 440 -9.74 10.83 27.03
C TYR A 440 -10.19 9.36 26.93
N LEU A 441 -9.32 8.48 26.44
CA LEU A 441 -9.58 7.02 26.41
C LEU A 441 -9.71 6.42 27.82
N GLN A 442 -8.97 6.95 28.79
CA GLN A 442 -9.02 6.49 30.18
C GLN A 442 -10.29 6.96 30.89
N ASP A 443 -10.74 8.19 30.62
CA ASP A 443 -11.92 8.77 31.25
C ASP A 443 -13.23 8.23 30.65
N ARG A 444 -13.20 7.74 29.39
CA ARG A 444 -14.36 7.21 28.66
C ARG A 444 -14.19 5.70 28.39
N GLN A 445 -14.50 4.90 29.40
CA GLN A 445 -14.32 3.45 29.38
C GLN A 445 -15.14 2.74 28.28
N GLU A 446 -16.21 3.37 27.78
CA GLU A 446 -17.05 2.84 26.71
C GLU A 446 -16.36 2.80 25.34
N ILE A 447 -15.33 3.62 25.08
CA ILE A 447 -14.65 3.69 23.78
C ILE A 447 -13.93 2.38 23.51
N ASN A 448 -14.29 1.68 22.44
CA ASN A 448 -13.78 0.34 22.14
C ASN A 448 -13.17 0.21 20.74
N VAL A 449 -13.12 1.28 19.95
CA VAL A 449 -12.39 1.31 18.67
C VAL A 449 -11.55 2.57 18.55
N LEU A 450 -10.29 2.39 18.14
CA LEU A 450 -9.38 3.49 17.83
C LEU A 450 -8.53 3.15 16.62
N GLN A 451 -8.44 4.08 15.68
CA GLN A 451 -7.53 4.02 14.55
C GLN A 451 -6.45 5.09 14.73
N ALA A 452 -5.20 4.72 14.47
CA ALA A 452 -4.11 5.68 14.45
C ALA A 452 -2.99 5.24 13.50
N THR A 453 -2.10 6.16 13.16
CA THR A 453 -0.88 5.84 12.43
C THR A 453 0.13 5.17 13.37
N PRO A 454 1.10 4.39 12.85
CA PRO A 454 2.19 3.90 13.67
C PRO A 454 2.83 5.02 14.51
N ALA A 455 3.17 6.16 13.89
CA ALA A 455 3.76 7.29 14.61
C ALA A 455 2.91 7.73 15.81
N PHE A 456 1.60 7.86 15.65
CA PHE A 456 0.72 8.27 16.74
C PHE A 456 0.65 7.21 17.86
N TRP A 457 0.62 5.92 17.54
CA TRP A 457 0.69 4.86 18.56
C TRP A 457 1.97 4.92 19.40
N ARG A 458 3.13 5.21 18.79
CA ARG A 458 4.38 5.43 19.55
C ARG A 458 4.29 6.66 20.45
N MET A 459 3.71 7.74 19.94
CA MET A 459 3.48 8.95 20.73
C MET A 459 2.57 8.69 21.94
N MET A 460 1.47 7.94 21.76
CA MET A 460 0.59 7.50 22.86
C MET A 460 1.36 6.71 23.94
N PHE A 461 2.21 5.78 23.52
CA PHE A 461 3.05 5.02 24.43
C PHE A 461 4.08 5.88 25.18
N LYS A 462 4.67 6.88 24.52
CA LYS A 462 5.56 7.87 25.15
C LYS A 462 4.81 8.78 26.12
N ALA A 463 3.56 9.09 25.81
CA ALA A 463 2.63 9.84 26.67
C ALA A 463 2.10 9.04 27.86
N GLY A 464 2.48 7.77 28.02
CA GLY A 464 2.15 6.95 29.18
C GLY A 464 0.90 6.09 29.04
N TRP A 465 0.31 5.99 27.84
CA TRP A 465 -0.82 5.09 27.60
C TRP A 465 -0.44 3.63 27.89
N GLN A 466 -1.21 2.98 28.77
CA GLN A 466 -0.92 1.62 29.24
C GLN A 466 -1.66 0.52 28.49
N GLY A 467 -2.43 0.84 27.46
CA GLY A 467 -3.29 -0.12 26.77
C GLY A 467 -4.72 -0.11 27.31
N LYS A 468 -5.62 -0.73 26.55
CA LYS A 468 -7.04 -0.94 26.90
C LYS A 468 -7.47 -2.30 26.33
N SER A 469 -7.75 -3.25 27.20
CA SER A 469 -7.87 -4.68 26.86
C SER A 469 -9.08 -5.03 25.98
N ASP A 470 -10.10 -4.19 25.94
CA ASP A 470 -11.29 -4.32 25.10
C ASP A 470 -11.20 -3.52 23.78
N LEU A 471 -10.09 -2.80 23.56
CA LEU A 471 -9.90 -1.94 22.38
C LEU A 471 -9.65 -2.76 21.11
N VAL A 472 -10.41 -2.47 20.06
CA VAL A 472 -10.07 -2.81 18.67
C VAL A 472 -9.16 -1.71 18.14
N ALA A 473 -7.87 -2.01 17.99
CA ALA A 473 -6.86 -1.05 17.54
C ALA A 473 -6.58 -1.24 16.05
N LEU A 474 -6.72 -0.17 15.27
CA LEU A 474 -6.35 -0.13 13.85
C LEU A 474 -5.07 0.69 13.68
N CYS A 475 -4.15 0.19 12.88
CA CYS A 475 -2.86 0.78 12.61
C CYS A 475 -2.60 0.83 11.11
N GLY A 476 -2.47 2.03 10.54
CA GLY A 476 -2.32 2.18 9.09
C GLY A 476 -1.77 3.54 8.66
N GLY A 477 -1.51 3.70 7.37
CA GLY A 477 -0.98 4.93 6.78
C GLY A 477 0.53 4.98 6.69
N GLU A 478 1.24 4.12 7.43
CA GLU A 478 2.69 3.87 7.36
C GLU A 478 2.97 2.37 7.51
N ALA A 479 4.20 1.95 7.24
CA ALA A 479 4.60 0.58 7.55
C ALA A 479 4.56 0.37 9.08
N LEU A 480 3.85 -0.67 9.51
CA LEU A 480 3.84 -1.10 10.91
C LEU A 480 5.10 -1.95 11.17
N ASP A 481 6.02 -1.44 11.99
CA ASP A 481 7.18 -2.23 12.39
C ASP A 481 6.83 -3.31 13.42
N LEU A 482 7.66 -4.35 13.45
CA LEU A 482 7.47 -5.53 14.30
C LEU A 482 7.45 -5.21 15.79
N ARG A 483 8.31 -4.30 16.28
CA ARG A 483 8.39 -3.95 17.71
C ARG A 483 7.14 -3.22 18.16
N LEU A 484 6.65 -2.28 17.35
CA LEU A 484 5.38 -1.61 17.64
C LEU A 484 4.21 -2.60 17.60
N ALA A 485 4.18 -3.48 16.60
CA ALA A 485 3.14 -4.51 16.50
C ALA A 485 3.11 -5.38 17.76
N GLN A 486 4.23 -6.00 18.14
CA GLN A 486 4.38 -6.83 19.36
C GLN A 486 3.89 -6.10 20.61
N ARG A 487 4.27 -4.82 20.75
CA ARG A 487 3.83 -4.00 21.89
C ARG A 487 2.32 -3.79 21.86
N LEU A 488 1.74 -3.44 20.72
CA LEU A 488 0.30 -3.19 20.58
C LEU A 488 -0.55 -4.44 20.82
N VAL A 489 -0.16 -5.61 20.30
CA VAL A 489 -0.98 -6.83 20.46
C VAL A 489 -1.24 -7.14 21.94
N SER A 490 -0.25 -6.88 22.81
CA SER A 490 -0.38 -7.06 24.27
C SER A 490 -1.23 -6.01 25.01
N ARG A 491 -1.69 -4.97 24.30
CA ARG A 491 -2.29 -3.75 24.88
C ARG A 491 -3.71 -3.47 24.37
N CYS A 492 -4.25 -4.32 23.50
CA CYS A 492 -5.57 -4.19 22.90
C CYS A 492 -6.23 -5.56 22.77
N LYS A 493 -7.54 -5.59 22.52
CA LYS A 493 -8.29 -6.83 22.23
C LYS A 493 -7.85 -7.45 20.91
N THR A 494 -7.75 -6.62 19.87
CA THR A 494 -7.28 -7.01 18.54
C THR A 494 -6.50 -5.85 17.92
N LEU A 495 -5.41 -6.18 17.24
CA LEU A 495 -4.63 -5.23 16.44
C LEU A 495 -4.86 -5.52 14.96
N TRP A 496 -5.13 -4.49 14.18
CA TRP A 496 -5.31 -4.59 12.74
C TRP A 496 -4.27 -3.75 12.01
N ASN A 497 -3.52 -4.36 11.09
CA ASN A 497 -2.67 -3.65 10.14
C ASN A 497 -3.50 -3.31 8.89
N CYS A 498 -3.61 -2.03 8.58
CA CYS A 498 -4.47 -1.49 7.53
C CYS A 498 -3.62 -0.86 6.42
N TYR A 499 -3.86 -1.26 5.18
CA TYR A 499 -3.16 -0.75 4.01
C TYR A 499 -4.12 -0.33 2.91
N GLY A 500 -3.84 0.83 2.32
CA GLY A 500 -4.57 1.37 1.19
C GLY A 500 -4.06 2.76 0.83
N PRO A 501 -3.95 3.06 -0.46
CA PRO A 501 -3.80 4.42 -0.95
C PRO A 501 -5.16 5.11 -1.09
N THR A 502 -5.17 6.44 -1.06
CA THR A 502 -6.40 7.24 -1.24
C THR A 502 -7.15 6.92 -2.52
N GLU A 503 -6.43 6.60 -3.60
CA GLU A 503 -7.01 6.25 -4.89
C GLU A 503 -7.78 4.92 -4.91
N ALA A 504 -7.63 4.09 -3.86
CA ALA A 504 -8.36 2.86 -3.65
C ALA A 504 -9.28 2.94 -2.41
N THR A 505 -9.75 4.14 -2.08
CA THR A 505 -10.70 4.42 -0.99
C THR A 505 -10.24 3.89 0.37
N ILE A 506 -9.38 4.67 1.02
CA ILE A 506 -9.00 4.51 2.44
C ILE A 506 -8.15 3.26 2.68
N TRP A 507 -8.77 2.09 2.85
CA TRP A 507 -8.07 0.81 3.00
C TRP A 507 -8.57 -0.18 1.96
N SER A 508 -7.63 -0.92 1.37
CA SER A 508 -7.90 -2.04 0.45
C SER A 508 -7.54 -3.39 1.08
N GLN A 509 -6.73 -3.38 2.14
CA GLN A 509 -6.32 -4.55 2.92
C GLN A 509 -6.42 -4.26 4.41
N MET A 510 -6.89 -5.24 5.17
CA MET A 510 -6.94 -5.23 6.63
C MET A 510 -6.63 -6.63 7.16
N ALA A 511 -5.49 -6.79 7.85
CA ALA A 511 -5.15 -8.03 8.54
C ALA A 511 -5.16 -7.84 10.05
N GLN A 512 -5.83 -8.77 10.73
CA GLN A 512 -5.64 -8.93 12.16
C GLN A 512 -4.25 -9.50 12.41
N ILE A 513 -3.50 -8.85 13.30
CA ILE A 513 -2.18 -9.29 13.70
C ILE A 513 -2.32 -10.27 14.87
N ASP A 514 -1.87 -11.50 14.64
CA ASP A 514 -1.75 -12.53 15.67
C ASP A 514 -0.37 -12.43 16.34
N GLY A 515 -0.35 -12.25 17.66
CA GLY A 515 0.87 -12.16 18.46
C GLY A 515 1.75 -13.41 18.35
N ALA A 516 1.16 -14.60 18.27
CA ALA A 516 1.91 -15.85 18.15
C ALA A 516 2.65 -15.96 16.81
N VAL A 517 2.11 -15.34 15.77
CA VAL A 517 2.68 -15.32 14.42
C VAL A 517 3.86 -14.35 14.33
N LEU A 518 3.88 -13.27 15.14
CA LEU A 518 4.96 -12.28 15.13
C LEU A 518 6.29 -12.79 15.70
N GLU A 519 6.29 -13.79 16.57
CA GLU A 519 7.50 -14.30 17.22
C GLU A 519 8.51 -14.90 16.23
N ASN A 520 8.03 -15.38 15.08
CA ASN A 520 8.83 -16.03 14.05
C ASN A 520 8.95 -15.21 12.76
N GLN A 521 8.66 -13.90 12.81
CA GLN A 521 8.66 -13.03 11.62
C GLN A 521 9.66 -11.89 11.73
N HIS A 522 10.21 -11.48 10.58
CA HIS A 522 11.11 -10.33 10.49
C HIS A 522 10.39 -9.03 10.08
N THR A 523 9.22 -9.13 9.45
CA THR A 523 8.44 -8.00 8.94
C THR A 523 6.95 -8.25 9.11
N VAL A 524 6.17 -7.18 9.30
CA VAL A 524 4.70 -7.26 9.30
C VAL A 524 4.21 -7.18 7.85
N ALA A 525 3.52 -8.22 7.38
CA ALA A 525 2.94 -8.24 6.03
C ALA A 525 1.79 -7.23 5.90
N LEU A 526 1.64 -6.66 4.70
CA LEU A 526 0.40 -6.03 4.27
C LEU A 526 -0.67 -7.12 4.18
N GLY A 527 -1.82 -6.79 4.75
CA GLY A 527 -2.81 -7.77 5.19
C GLY A 527 -3.65 -8.39 4.09
N ASN A 528 -4.81 -8.94 4.50
CA ASN A 528 -5.73 -9.60 3.60
C ASN A 528 -6.63 -8.60 2.87
N THR A 529 -6.78 -8.83 1.57
CA THR A 529 -7.68 -8.10 0.66
C THR A 529 -9.09 -7.98 1.23
N LEU A 530 -9.62 -6.75 1.24
CA LEU A 530 -11.01 -6.49 1.60
C LEU A 530 -11.96 -6.97 0.49
N ALA A 531 -13.19 -7.31 0.86
CA ALA A 531 -14.19 -7.72 -0.12
C ALA A 531 -14.45 -6.58 -1.14
N GLY A 532 -14.58 -6.93 -2.42
CA GLY A 532 -14.73 -5.94 -3.50
C GLY A 532 -13.41 -5.40 -4.07
N TYR A 533 -12.27 -5.88 -3.56
CA TYR A 533 -10.94 -5.59 -4.10
C TYR A 533 -10.26 -6.86 -4.62
N GLN A 534 -9.31 -6.67 -5.53
CA GLN A 534 -8.31 -7.65 -5.94
C GLN A 534 -6.97 -6.94 -6.02
N HIS A 535 -5.92 -7.63 -5.59
CA HIS A 535 -4.56 -7.13 -5.62
C HIS A 535 -3.75 -7.99 -6.56
N LEU A 536 -2.91 -7.35 -7.38
CA LEU A 536 -1.96 -8.02 -8.25
C LEU A 536 -0.59 -7.40 -7.98
N VAL A 537 0.45 -8.23 -8.03
CA VAL A 537 1.82 -7.72 -8.16
C VAL A 537 2.17 -7.82 -9.63
N ILE A 538 2.58 -6.72 -10.27
CA ILE A 538 2.92 -6.70 -11.69
C ILE A 538 4.38 -6.36 -11.92
N ASP A 539 4.92 -6.78 -13.05
CA ASP A 539 6.19 -6.28 -13.56
C ASP A 539 6.02 -5.07 -14.48
N ASP A 540 7.15 -4.60 -15.02
CA ASP A 540 7.20 -3.48 -15.96
C ASP A 540 6.40 -3.75 -17.26
N ASP A 541 6.12 -5.02 -17.60
CA ASP A 541 5.33 -5.43 -18.80
C ASP A 541 3.84 -5.47 -18.44
N ARG A 542 3.47 -5.17 -17.19
CA ARG A 542 2.12 -5.26 -16.62
C ARG A 542 1.60 -6.69 -16.52
N HIS A 543 2.50 -7.68 -16.60
CA HIS A 543 2.13 -9.06 -16.34
C HIS A 543 2.01 -9.29 -14.84
N PRO A 544 0.96 -10.02 -14.39
CA PRO A 544 0.89 -10.49 -13.02
C PRO A 544 2.10 -11.37 -12.69
N LEU A 545 2.58 -11.25 -11.45
CA LEU A 545 3.70 -12.02 -10.92
C LEU A 545 3.21 -13.13 -9.99
N ALA A 546 3.99 -14.20 -9.92
CA ALA A 546 3.71 -15.34 -9.06
C ALA A 546 4.25 -15.16 -7.63
N GLU A 547 3.85 -16.03 -6.71
CA GLU A 547 4.27 -16.00 -5.30
C GLU A 547 5.81 -15.92 -5.15
N GLY A 548 6.28 -15.04 -4.28
CA GLY A 548 7.70 -14.81 -3.98
C GLY A 548 8.39 -13.79 -4.89
N MET A 549 7.80 -13.44 -6.03
CA MET A 549 8.32 -12.42 -6.93
C MET A 549 8.03 -11.00 -6.43
N VAL A 550 8.90 -10.07 -6.82
CA VAL A 550 8.87 -8.66 -6.45
C VAL A 550 8.43 -7.82 -7.64
N GLY A 551 7.50 -6.91 -7.40
CA GLY A 551 6.99 -6.00 -8.43
C GLY A 551 6.15 -4.88 -7.84
N GLU A 552 5.43 -4.18 -8.70
CA GLU A 552 4.53 -3.08 -8.31
C GLU A 552 3.18 -3.64 -7.86
N LEU A 553 2.68 -3.19 -6.71
CA LEU A 553 1.33 -3.51 -6.27
C LEU A 553 0.29 -2.73 -7.09
N CYS A 554 -0.67 -3.45 -7.67
CA CYS A 554 -1.84 -2.93 -8.35
C CYS A 554 -3.11 -3.33 -7.63
N ILE A 555 -4.12 -2.45 -7.66
CA ILE A 555 -5.41 -2.64 -6.99
C ILE A 555 -6.52 -2.54 -8.03
N LEU A 556 -7.42 -3.52 -8.02
CA LEU A 556 -8.64 -3.57 -8.82
C LEU A 556 -9.85 -3.58 -7.89
N GLY A 557 -11.00 -3.16 -8.40
CA GLY A 557 -12.27 -3.31 -7.68
C GLY A 557 -13.21 -2.10 -7.78
N ASP A 558 -14.41 -2.27 -7.24
CA ASP A 558 -15.48 -1.27 -7.27
C ASP A 558 -15.24 -0.09 -6.33
N ALA A 559 -14.24 -0.20 -5.45
CA ALA A 559 -13.83 0.85 -4.53
C ALA A 559 -12.60 1.66 -5.01
N LEU A 560 -12.25 1.55 -6.29
CA LEU A 560 -11.33 2.50 -6.90
C LEU A 560 -11.97 3.88 -7.05
N SER A 561 -11.18 4.93 -6.80
CA SER A 561 -11.53 6.32 -7.09
C SER A 561 -11.82 6.52 -8.59
N SER A 562 -12.60 7.54 -8.93
CA SER A 562 -12.86 7.93 -10.32
C SER A 562 -11.60 8.46 -11.01
N GLY A 563 -10.56 8.82 -10.25
CA GLY A 563 -9.31 9.37 -10.74
C GLY A 563 -8.95 10.69 -10.06
N TYR A 564 -8.14 11.48 -10.75
CA TYR A 564 -7.71 12.80 -10.31
C TYR A 564 -8.53 13.88 -10.99
N TRP A 565 -9.08 14.81 -10.21
CA TRP A 565 -9.90 15.91 -10.72
C TRP A 565 -9.14 16.78 -11.71
N GLN A 566 -9.70 16.97 -12.92
CA GLN A 566 -9.13 17.77 -14.01
C GLN A 566 -7.69 17.37 -14.41
N ARG A 567 -7.32 16.11 -14.18
CA ARG A 567 -5.99 15.57 -14.45
C ARG A 567 -6.09 14.23 -15.16
N ASP A 568 -6.64 14.27 -16.37
CA ASP A 568 -6.82 13.09 -17.22
C ASP A 568 -5.49 12.44 -17.58
N ASP A 569 -4.43 13.25 -17.75
CA ASP A 569 -3.04 12.81 -17.95
C ASP A 569 -2.59 11.87 -16.83
N LEU A 570 -2.76 12.30 -15.57
CA LEU A 570 -2.35 11.52 -14.40
C LEU A 570 -3.29 10.34 -14.14
N THR A 571 -4.58 10.51 -14.47
CA THR A 571 -5.57 9.45 -14.33
C THR A 571 -5.29 8.32 -15.31
N GLN A 572 -4.96 8.61 -16.57
CA GLN A 572 -4.63 7.58 -17.56
C GLN A 572 -3.28 6.90 -17.28
N ASP A 573 -2.30 7.62 -16.72
CA ASP A 573 -1.02 7.04 -16.30
C ASP A 573 -1.17 6.02 -15.15
N ARG A 574 -2.01 6.36 -14.15
CA ARG A 574 -2.12 5.57 -12.92
C ARG A 574 -3.28 4.58 -12.90
N PHE A 575 -4.34 4.81 -13.66
CA PHE A 575 -5.48 3.91 -13.77
C PHE A 575 -5.53 3.30 -15.16
N ILE A 576 -4.90 2.13 -15.27
CA ILE A 576 -4.74 1.40 -16.52
C ILE A 576 -5.74 0.23 -16.60
N GLN A 577 -5.82 -0.43 -17.75
CA GLN A 577 -6.63 -1.63 -17.93
C GLN A 577 -5.75 -2.86 -17.71
N GLN A 578 -6.26 -3.84 -16.95
CA GLN A 578 -5.63 -5.16 -16.87
C GLN A 578 -5.96 -5.94 -18.15
N GLU A 579 -4.93 -6.45 -18.82
CA GLU A 579 -5.02 -6.91 -20.22
C GLU A 579 -5.98 -8.09 -20.43
N GLU A 580 -6.05 -9.02 -19.48
CA GLU A 580 -6.79 -10.28 -19.64
C GLU A 580 -8.28 -10.12 -19.28
N SER A 581 -8.57 -9.40 -18.20
CA SER A 581 -9.91 -9.18 -17.66
C SER A 581 -10.58 -7.92 -18.22
N GLY A 582 -9.80 -6.97 -18.76
CA GLY A 582 -10.27 -5.65 -19.16
C GLY A 582 -10.77 -4.80 -17.99
N GLN A 583 -10.45 -5.16 -16.74
CA GLN A 583 -10.83 -4.39 -15.57
C GLN A 583 -9.85 -3.26 -15.28
N ARG A 584 -10.38 -2.13 -14.84
CA ARG A 584 -9.57 -0.98 -14.42
C ARG A 584 -8.76 -1.32 -13.17
N MET A 585 -7.46 -1.03 -13.23
CA MET A 585 -6.52 -1.23 -12.13
C MET A 585 -5.74 0.05 -11.81
N TYR A 586 -5.53 0.32 -10.53
CA TYR A 586 -4.71 1.41 -10.03
C TYR A 586 -3.28 0.94 -9.73
N ARG A 587 -2.30 1.66 -10.27
CA ARG A 587 -0.86 1.48 -10.03
C ARG A 587 -0.39 2.29 -8.82
N THR A 588 0.00 1.60 -7.75
CA THR A 588 0.26 2.25 -6.45
C THR A 588 1.65 2.90 -6.34
N GLY A 589 2.61 2.46 -7.16
CA GLY A 589 4.04 2.74 -7.01
C GLY A 589 4.70 2.01 -5.84
N ASP A 590 3.97 1.20 -5.07
CA ASP A 590 4.52 0.44 -3.94
C ASP A 590 5.21 -0.84 -4.44
N LYS A 591 6.48 -1.02 -4.04
CA LYS A 591 7.28 -2.22 -4.31
C LYS A 591 6.92 -3.27 -3.27
N VAL A 592 6.40 -4.40 -3.72
CA VAL A 592 5.97 -5.49 -2.83
C VAL A 592 6.45 -6.84 -3.32
N ARG A 593 6.50 -7.80 -2.40
CA ARG A 593 6.61 -9.22 -2.72
C ARG A 593 5.27 -9.90 -2.42
N LEU A 594 4.74 -10.64 -3.39
CA LEU A 594 3.60 -11.51 -3.14
C LEU A 594 4.04 -12.65 -2.22
N LEU A 595 3.42 -12.78 -1.06
CA LEU A 595 3.56 -13.95 -0.21
C LEU A 595 2.41 -14.90 -0.51
N GLY A 596 2.47 -16.12 0.00
CA GLY A 596 1.33 -17.02 -0.06
C GLY A 596 0.15 -16.54 0.77
N ASP A 597 -1.05 -17.00 0.39
CA ASP A 597 -2.33 -16.78 1.09
C ASP A 597 -2.81 -15.30 1.03
N ASP A 598 -2.65 -14.65 -0.13
CA ASP A 598 -3.01 -13.23 -0.38
C ASP A 598 -2.40 -12.25 0.63
N ARG A 599 -1.16 -12.52 1.03
CA ARG A 599 -0.36 -11.62 1.87
C ARG A 599 0.72 -10.97 1.04
N TYR A 600 1.13 -9.77 1.43
CA TYR A 600 2.12 -9.02 0.66
C TYR A 600 3.19 -8.47 1.61
N GLN A 601 4.46 -8.63 1.26
CA GLN A 601 5.54 -7.97 2.00
C GLN A 601 5.80 -6.61 1.36
N TYR A 602 5.71 -5.55 2.16
CA TYR A 602 6.09 -4.22 1.71
C TYR A 602 7.62 -4.08 1.65
N LEU A 603 8.16 -3.63 0.52
CA LEU A 603 9.59 -3.47 0.30
C LEU A 603 10.00 -2.02 0.03
N GLY A 604 9.04 -1.09 -0.03
CA GLY A 604 9.28 0.33 -0.29
C GLY A 604 8.48 0.85 -1.48
N ARG A 605 9.03 1.85 -2.18
CA ARG A 605 8.40 2.48 -3.35
C ARG A 605 9.35 2.51 -4.53
N PHE A 606 8.78 2.48 -5.73
CA PHE A 606 9.52 2.70 -6.98
C PHE A 606 9.70 4.19 -7.31
N ASP A 607 8.92 5.07 -6.69
CA ASP A 607 8.99 6.53 -6.88
C ASP A 607 9.54 7.26 -5.64
N ASP A 608 9.75 8.58 -5.77
CA ASP A 608 10.31 9.45 -4.73
C ASP A 608 9.31 9.83 -3.62
N GLN A 609 8.13 9.21 -3.60
CA GLN A 609 7.13 9.53 -2.59
C GLN A 609 7.49 8.89 -1.25
N VAL A 610 7.19 9.61 -0.17
CA VAL A 610 7.46 9.12 1.20
C VAL A 610 6.22 9.21 2.08
N LYS A 611 6.22 8.44 3.17
CA LYS A 611 5.24 8.54 4.24
C LYS A 611 5.94 9.06 5.48
N LEU A 612 5.44 10.16 6.04
CA LEU A 612 5.95 10.75 7.28
C LEU A 612 4.80 11.07 8.21
N ARG A 613 4.76 10.40 9.37
CA ARG A 613 3.71 10.53 10.39
C ARG A 613 2.32 10.28 9.83
N GLY A 614 2.22 9.34 8.88
CA GLY A 614 1.00 8.99 8.15
C GLY A 614 0.65 9.90 6.98
N PHE A 615 1.33 11.04 6.82
CA PHE A 615 1.11 11.91 5.67
C PHE A 615 1.87 11.40 4.45
N ARG A 616 1.16 11.34 3.32
CA ARG A 616 1.74 11.02 2.02
C ARG A 616 2.34 12.28 1.40
N ILE A 617 3.65 12.28 1.20
CA ILE A 617 4.44 13.45 0.79
C ILE A 617 5.16 13.15 -0.53
N GLU A 618 4.83 13.89 -1.58
CA GLU A 618 5.63 13.99 -2.79
C GLU A 618 6.81 14.92 -2.53
N LEU A 619 8.04 14.39 -2.48
CA LEU A 619 9.24 15.22 -2.23
C LEU A 619 9.41 16.33 -3.28
N GLY A 620 9.00 16.05 -4.52
CA GLY A 620 8.97 17.03 -5.61
C GLY A 620 8.11 18.27 -5.34
N GLU A 621 7.04 18.17 -4.53
CA GLU A 621 6.23 19.35 -4.16
C GLU A 621 7.05 20.32 -3.31
N ILE A 622 7.78 19.79 -2.33
CA ILE A 622 8.62 20.59 -1.44
C ILE A 622 9.77 21.21 -2.25
N GLU A 623 10.39 20.43 -3.14
CA GLU A 623 11.44 20.91 -4.04
C GLU A 623 10.96 22.04 -4.96
N ALA A 624 9.74 21.95 -5.48
CA ALA A 624 9.13 22.99 -6.30
C ALA A 624 8.89 24.28 -5.49
N GLN A 625 8.39 24.16 -4.25
CA GLN A 625 8.20 25.34 -3.38
C GLN A 625 9.53 25.95 -2.93
N LEU A 626 10.56 25.14 -2.67
CA LEU A 626 11.92 25.63 -2.44
C LEU A 626 12.44 26.43 -3.63
N LYS A 627 12.29 25.91 -4.85
CA LYS A 627 12.71 26.56 -6.10
C LYS A 627 11.89 27.80 -6.47
N ARG A 628 10.71 28.00 -5.86
CA ARG A 628 9.91 29.22 -6.02
C ARG A 628 10.50 30.41 -5.26
N ILE A 629 11.32 30.16 -4.24
CA ILE A 629 11.99 31.20 -3.47
C ILE A 629 13.14 31.79 -4.29
N GLU A 630 13.11 33.09 -4.54
CA GLU A 630 14.01 33.77 -5.49
C GLU A 630 15.50 33.49 -5.24
N GLN A 631 15.92 33.36 -3.99
CA GLN A 631 17.31 33.15 -3.58
C GLN A 631 17.81 31.71 -3.79
N VAL A 632 16.91 30.76 -4.04
CA VAL A 632 17.25 29.35 -4.26
C VAL A 632 17.54 29.13 -5.75
N GLN A 633 18.73 28.60 -6.05
CA GLN A 633 19.15 28.24 -7.41
C GLN A 633 18.63 26.85 -7.79
N ASP A 634 18.76 25.87 -6.90
CA ASP A 634 18.25 24.51 -7.07
C ASP A 634 18.03 23.86 -5.70
N ALA A 635 17.18 22.83 -5.63
CA ALA A 635 16.83 22.17 -4.38
C ALA A 635 16.45 20.70 -4.57
N ALA A 636 16.78 19.91 -3.55
CA ALA A 636 16.39 18.52 -3.42
C ALA A 636 15.93 18.22 -1.99
N VAL A 637 15.01 17.28 -1.81
CA VAL A 637 14.55 16.85 -0.48
C VAL A 637 14.74 15.35 -0.35
N LYS A 638 15.12 14.91 0.85
CA LYS A 638 15.29 13.50 1.23
C LYS A 638 14.66 13.27 2.60
N LEU A 639 13.99 12.13 2.78
CA LEU A 639 13.62 11.64 4.11
C LEU A 639 14.81 10.90 4.71
N GLN A 640 15.21 11.24 5.94
CA GLN A 640 16.28 10.57 6.67
C GLN A 640 15.78 10.06 8.01
N GLY A 641 16.34 8.93 8.46
CA GLY A 641 15.90 8.23 9.66
C GLY A 641 14.67 7.34 9.41
N GLU A 642 14.30 6.58 10.43
CA GLU A 642 13.14 5.68 10.42
C GLU A 642 12.28 5.92 11.67
N GLY A 643 10.99 5.60 11.58
CA GLY A 643 10.07 5.73 12.71
C GLY A 643 10.02 7.15 13.28
N ASP A 644 10.40 7.28 14.56
CA ASP A 644 10.30 8.55 15.31
C ASP A 644 11.41 9.54 14.94
N ASP A 645 12.56 9.06 14.44
CA ASP A 645 13.69 9.89 14.03
C ASP A 645 13.57 10.38 12.57
N ALA A 646 12.53 9.92 11.86
CA ALA A 646 12.27 10.29 10.48
C ALA A 646 12.04 11.80 10.32
N VAL A 647 12.86 12.44 9.48
CA VAL A 647 12.83 13.88 9.24
C VAL A 647 13.09 14.21 7.78
N LEU A 648 12.36 15.21 7.27
CA LEU A 648 12.63 15.78 5.95
C LEU A 648 13.86 16.70 6.01
N VAL A 649 14.82 16.44 5.14
CA VAL A 649 16.04 17.24 4.97
C VAL A 649 15.99 17.90 3.60
N GLY A 650 16.03 19.24 3.59
CA GLY A 650 16.12 20.05 2.37
C GLY A 650 17.56 20.41 2.06
N TYR A 651 18.04 19.99 0.89
CA TYR A 651 19.34 20.35 0.34
C TYR A 651 19.16 21.50 -0.62
N VAL A 652 19.84 22.61 -0.36
CA VAL A 652 19.62 23.87 -1.07
C VAL A 652 20.93 24.37 -1.64
N GLU A 653 20.91 24.65 -2.94
CA GLU A 653 21.93 25.43 -3.64
C GLU A 653 21.39 26.86 -3.74
N TYR A 654 22.07 27.82 -3.11
CA TYR A 654 21.68 29.24 -3.18
C TYR A 654 22.27 29.91 -4.42
N LYS A 655 21.60 30.97 -4.89
CA LYS A 655 22.19 31.88 -5.87
C LYS A 655 23.44 32.57 -5.28
N PRO A 656 24.42 32.96 -6.12
CA PRO A 656 25.58 33.72 -5.66
C PRO A 656 25.18 34.93 -4.81
N ASP A 657 25.95 35.22 -3.77
CA ASP A 657 25.79 36.36 -2.85
C ASP A 657 24.46 36.40 -2.07
N SER A 658 23.70 35.30 -2.03
CA SER A 658 22.47 35.21 -1.24
C SER A 658 22.75 35.22 0.28
N GLU A 659 22.18 36.19 1.00
CA GLU A 659 22.19 36.24 2.47
C GLU A 659 21.02 35.45 3.12
N MET A 660 20.28 34.66 2.34
CA MET A 660 19.15 33.88 2.84
C MET A 660 19.57 32.90 3.94
N THR A 661 18.99 33.05 5.13
CA THR A 661 19.23 32.13 6.24
C THR A 661 18.29 30.91 6.17
N LYS A 662 18.71 29.79 6.75
CA LYS A 662 17.88 28.57 6.87
C LYS A 662 16.55 28.84 7.59
N LEU A 663 16.58 29.70 8.61
CA LEU A 663 15.37 30.10 9.37
C LEU A 663 14.41 30.91 8.50
N ALA A 664 14.92 31.88 7.74
CA ALA A 664 14.12 32.68 6.81
C ALA A 664 13.51 31.80 5.71
N LEU A 665 14.28 30.85 5.16
CA LEU A 665 13.79 29.89 4.18
C LEU A 665 12.62 29.06 4.72
N ARG A 666 12.77 28.49 5.92
CA ARG A 666 11.67 27.74 6.57
C ARG A 666 10.44 28.60 6.80
N LYS A 667 10.62 29.85 7.23
CA LYS A 667 9.51 30.78 7.46
C LYS A 667 8.73 31.05 6.17
N GLN A 668 9.42 31.17 5.03
CA GLN A 668 8.75 31.31 3.73
C GLN A 668 8.03 30.02 3.33
N LEU A 669 8.64 28.84 3.51
CA LEU A 669 7.97 27.57 3.21
C LEU A 669 6.68 27.37 3.99
N HIS A 670 6.62 27.80 5.25
CA HIS A 670 5.40 27.74 6.07
C HIS A 670 4.22 28.55 5.50
N GLN A 671 4.44 29.45 4.54
CA GLN A 671 3.38 30.19 3.87
C GLN A 671 2.69 29.36 2.77
N PHE A 672 3.40 28.39 2.20
CA PHE A 672 2.92 27.59 1.05
C PHE A 672 2.64 26.13 1.41
N LEU A 673 3.39 25.59 2.38
CA LEU A 673 3.37 24.19 2.75
C LEU A 673 2.76 23.97 4.14
N PRO A 674 1.97 22.89 4.33
CA PRO A 674 1.60 22.43 5.66
C PRO A 674 2.83 22.18 6.53
N ALA A 675 2.69 22.34 7.84
CA ALA A 675 3.81 22.21 8.78
C ALA A 675 4.56 20.86 8.67
N TYR A 676 3.85 19.76 8.36
CA TYR A 676 4.46 18.43 8.21
C TYR A 676 5.28 18.25 6.92
N MET A 677 5.15 19.14 5.93
CA MET A 677 5.93 19.13 4.69
C MET A 677 7.16 20.04 4.73
N VAL A 678 7.26 20.93 5.72
CA VAL A 678 8.41 21.83 5.85
C VAL A 678 9.63 21.04 6.37
N PRO A 679 10.78 21.07 5.67
CA PRO A 679 11.97 20.34 6.11
C PRO A 679 12.39 20.68 7.54
N GLY A 680 12.56 19.65 8.36
CA GLY A 680 13.04 19.77 9.74
C GLY A 680 14.51 20.18 9.81
N ARG A 681 15.29 19.85 8.78
CA ARG A 681 16.69 20.26 8.61
C ARG A 681 16.91 20.86 7.22
N ILE A 682 17.80 21.85 7.14
CA ILE A 682 18.27 22.42 5.86
C ILE A 682 19.79 22.33 5.80
N VAL A 683 20.27 21.78 4.69
CA VAL A 683 21.68 21.63 4.37
C VAL A 683 21.96 22.49 3.14
N THR A 684 22.99 23.31 3.23
CA THR A 684 23.42 24.15 2.11
C THR A 684 24.56 23.44 1.40
N LEU A 685 24.48 23.35 0.08
CA LEU A 685 25.52 22.76 -0.76
C LEU A 685 25.97 23.80 -1.79
N ASP A 686 27.27 23.80 -2.12
CA ASP A 686 27.80 24.63 -3.20
C ASP A 686 27.21 24.22 -4.56
N LYS A 687 26.95 22.92 -4.73
CA LYS A 687 26.31 22.36 -5.92
C LYS A 687 25.61 21.05 -5.63
N LEU A 688 24.39 20.88 -6.13
CA LEU A 688 23.68 19.60 -6.03
C LEU A 688 24.34 18.52 -6.91
N PRO A 689 24.52 17.27 -6.41
CA PRO A 689 25.00 16.17 -7.21
C PRO A 689 23.98 15.83 -8.29
N LYS A 690 24.43 15.59 -9.52
CA LYS A 690 23.56 15.25 -10.66
C LYS A 690 23.92 13.90 -11.27
N THR A 691 22.92 13.20 -11.79
CA THR A 691 23.07 11.99 -12.61
C THR A 691 23.61 12.34 -14.00
N GLY A 692 23.99 11.33 -14.79
CA GLY A 692 24.39 11.53 -16.20
C GLY A 692 23.29 12.17 -17.08
N SER A 693 22.02 12.09 -16.66
CA SER A 693 20.88 12.73 -17.32
C SER A 693 20.57 14.15 -16.82
N GLY A 694 21.39 14.69 -15.90
CA GLY A 694 21.25 16.05 -15.38
C GLY A 694 20.19 16.22 -14.27
N LYS A 695 19.55 15.14 -13.81
CA LYS A 695 18.64 15.14 -12.64
C LYS A 695 19.45 15.10 -11.34
N VAL A 696 18.89 15.55 -10.22
CA VAL A 696 19.58 15.43 -8.93
C VAL A 696 19.76 13.96 -8.56
N ASP A 697 20.97 13.59 -8.15
CA ASP A 697 21.30 12.25 -7.67
C ASP A 697 21.13 12.19 -6.14
N ARG A 698 19.94 11.82 -5.69
CA ARG A 698 19.60 11.76 -4.25
C ARG A 698 20.41 10.72 -3.48
N LYS A 699 20.93 9.68 -4.14
CA LYS A 699 21.77 8.64 -3.50
C LYS A 699 23.11 9.21 -3.04
N ARG A 700 23.58 10.29 -3.68
CA ARG A 700 24.83 10.98 -3.35
C ARG A 700 24.67 12.09 -2.32
N LEU A 701 23.45 12.35 -1.84
CA LEU A 701 23.21 13.32 -0.77
C LEU A 701 23.60 12.71 0.58
N THR A 702 24.47 13.41 1.31
CA THR A 702 25.04 12.97 2.60
C THR A 702 23.99 12.96 3.71
N ASP A 703 24.01 11.94 4.57
CA ASP A 703 23.13 11.87 5.76
C ASP A 703 23.60 12.82 6.88
N VAL A 704 22.66 13.41 7.63
CA VAL A 704 22.93 14.54 8.54
C VAL A 704 22.28 14.40 9.90
#